data_AF-A0A3D1UXX1-F1
#
_entry.id   AF-A0A3D1UXX1-F1
#
_cell.length_a   1.000
_cell.length_b   1.000
_cell.length_c   1.000
_cell.angle_alpha   90.00
_cell.angle_beta   90.00
_cell.angle_gamma   90.00
#
_symmetry.space_group_name_H-M   'P 1'
#
loop_
_entity.id
_entity.type
_entity.pdbx_description
1 polymer ?
#
loop_
_entity_poly.entity_id
_entity_poly.type
_entity_poly.pdbx_seq_one_letter_code
_entity_poly.pdbx_strand_id
1 'polypeptide(L)'
;MSFINWCVMLIPVIGILGLAVYSRKYVRGVADYLAAGRVAGRYVISVGDLSTMLGVITIIALVEQQYQCGFALNFWNHIIMPISIVTSLTGYCLYRFRETKAMSMGQFLEMRYNRPFRIFAASLRTIAEMLTNAIGPAVAARFFIYFLGLPHAVTVFGVAIPSFVLILILCLILAMVVIWPAGRVSLIVTDCFQGLISYPIFVIFVFFILGEFSWSAQIAPVMANRVAGESFLDPYDINQLRDFNLFALVVTVTNNILNRASWIGNDTSGCGKSPHEQKMAGIIGSWRNGFGFLMCMIIAIGMITLMAHRDFAPQAKKIRNELSAKVAAETVEDSAVRRQVVTALAAQPEIVFQEGEKFSRVHNPDTEYLSKAADIITKQENGNATYQGFRTLYYQMMMPVVLRNILPGFMIGLIALLMIMLMLSTDDSRIFNASSTIVQDIIMPLKKEPLTPKQHLWYLRFLSLGVAVFFLCGSIFLAQMDYINMFLTIMTSIWCGGAGPVMIGGLYSRFGTTAGAFASLIGGAVVSVGGIAMQQNWAERIYPWLERLGYCDSIDYMLQTISAPFSPYIVWKMDALKFPINSMEIFFIAMITGILCYVVVSLITFKKPYNLDQMLHRGIYSIDGEKRIKSPWTWRNVFSKLINITPEYTRGDKIIAWSVFFYSFVYQLLFMFVIVVVWNAISPWPKEWWSTYFYFGSIIVACVVGIISTVWMVIGGCIDLRRLFLDLAARVDNPLDDGRVEGNISLMDRQKIEEIEEKSEH
;
A
#
# COMPACT_ATOMS: atom_id res chain seq x y z
N MET A 1 -2.52 30.51 -6.05
CA MET A 1 -2.77 30.33 -4.60
C MET A 1 -2.56 31.64 -3.89
N SER A 2 -3.31 31.92 -2.82
CA SER A 2 -3.10 33.11 -1.98
C SER A 2 -1.85 32.96 -1.08
N PHE A 3 -1.35 34.06 -0.54
CA PHE A 3 -0.23 34.06 0.41
C PHE A 3 -0.50 33.17 1.65
N ILE A 4 -1.72 33.24 2.20
CA ILE A 4 -2.14 32.42 3.35
C ILE A 4 -1.97 30.93 3.06
N ASN A 5 -2.34 30.48 1.85
CA ASN A 5 -2.24 29.08 1.49
C ASN A 5 -0.78 28.60 1.47
N TRP A 6 0.15 29.46 1.03
CA TRP A 6 1.58 29.17 1.07
C TRP A 6 2.10 29.07 2.51
N CYS A 7 1.66 29.95 3.41
CA CYS A 7 2.03 29.88 4.82
C CYS A 7 1.52 28.60 5.49
N VAL A 8 0.25 28.26 5.28
CA VAL A 8 -0.38 27.02 5.81
C VAL A 8 0.37 25.78 5.34
N MET A 9 0.85 25.80 4.10
CA MET A 9 1.60 24.68 3.53
C MET A 9 3.06 24.63 3.99
N LEU A 10 3.81 25.73 3.87
CA LEU A 10 5.27 25.71 4.02
C LEU A 10 5.73 25.72 5.48
N ILE A 11 5.02 26.41 6.38
CA ILE A 11 5.46 26.52 7.78
C ILE A 11 5.53 25.15 8.47
N PRO A 12 4.48 24.29 8.40
CA PRO A 12 4.56 22.97 9.02
C PRO A 12 5.60 22.07 8.36
N VAL A 13 5.74 22.14 7.04
CA VAL A 13 6.77 21.37 6.29
C VAL A 13 8.17 21.74 6.76
N ILE A 14 8.48 23.03 6.89
CA ILE A 14 9.78 23.48 7.43
C ILE A 14 9.99 22.98 8.86
N GLY A 15 8.94 22.98 9.69
CA GLY A 15 8.99 22.43 11.04
C GLY A 15 9.34 20.93 11.07
N ILE A 16 8.71 20.14 10.20
CA ILE A 16 8.96 18.70 10.05
C ILE A 16 10.41 18.44 9.60
N LEU A 17 10.89 19.16 8.58
CA LEU A 17 12.28 19.04 8.10
C LEU A 17 13.29 19.46 9.17
N GLY A 18 12.98 20.51 9.95
CA GLY A 18 13.80 20.93 11.09
C GLY A 18 13.89 19.85 12.17
N LEU A 19 12.78 19.18 12.48
CA LEU A 19 12.74 18.06 13.44
C LEU A 19 13.54 16.84 12.96
N ALA A 20 13.50 16.54 11.66
CA ALA A 20 14.32 15.48 11.08
C ALA A 20 15.82 15.73 11.30
N VAL A 21 16.28 16.95 11.00
CA VAL A 21 17.67 17.35 11.19
C VAL A 21 18.04 17.36 12.68
N TYR A 22 17.14 17.85 13.54
CA TYR A 22 17.33 17.88 14.99
C TYR A 22 17.52 16.47 15.59
N SER A 23 16.84 15.47 15.03
CA SER A 23 16.87 14.09 15.49
C SER A 23 18.25 13.43 15.37
N ARG A 24 19.17 14.00 14.58
CA ARG A 24 20.55 13.54 14.41
C ARG A 24 21.29 13.34 15.73
N LYS A 25 21.05 14.20 16.73
CA LYS A 25 21.77 14.14 18.02
C LYS A 25 21.48 12.87 18.83
N TYR A 26 20.43 12.12 18.48
CA TYR A 26 20.04 10.87 19.14
C TYR A 26 20.67 9.62 18.50
N VAL A 27 21.37 9.75 17.37
CA VAL A 27 22.01 8.62 16.70
C VAL A 27 23.42 8.42 17.25
N ARG A 28 23.60 7.34 18.02
CA ARG A 28 24.88 6.92 18.62
C ARG A 28 25.46 5.68 17.94
N GLY A 29 24.59 4.79 17.44
CA GLY A 29 24.98 3.55 16.78
C GLY A 29 24.05 3.10 15.66
N VAL A 30 24.28 1.87 15.18
CA VAL A 30 23.54 1.24 14.06
C VAL A 30 22.09 0.97 14.46
N ALA A 31 21.86 0.48 15.69
CA ALA A 31 20.52 0.19 16.19
C ALA A 31 19.63 1.45 16.29
N ASP A 32 20.21 2.62 16.57
CA ASP A 32 19.47 3.90 16.49
C ASP A 32 19.06 4.18 15.05
N TYR A 33 20.02 4.11 14.13
CA TYR A 33 19.78 4.45 12.74
C TYR A 33 18.81 3.49 12.05
N LEU A 34 18.81 2.19 12.37
CA LEU A 34 17.97 1.17 11.71
C LEU A 34 16.64 0.91 12.43
N ALA A 35 16.64 0.90 13.76
CA ALA A 35 15.53 0.44 14.59
C ALA A 35 15.10 1.45 15.66
N ALA A 36 15.51 2.73 15.53
CA ALA A 36 15.22 3.80 16.47
C ALA A 36 15.52 3.45 17.94
N GLY A 37 16.60 2.68 18.15
CA GLY A 37 17.06 2.27 19.48
C GLY A 37 16.12 1.28 20.19
N ARG A 38 15.08 0.78 19.50
CA ARG A 38 14.01 -0.06 20.05
C ARG A 38 13.33 0.51 21.29
N VAL A 39 13.05 1.82 21.29
CA VAL A 39 12.43 2.52 22.42
C VAL A 39 11.07 3.14 22.11
N ALA A 40 10.54 2.94 20.90
CA ALA A 40 9.30 3.58 20.49
C ALA A 40 8.07 3.02 21.25
N GLY A 41 7.21 3.93 21.69
CA GLY A 41 5.91 3.60 22.29
C GLY A 41 4.85 3.31 21.24
N ARG A 42 3.78 2.61 21.65
CA ARG A 42 2.71 2.17 20.74
C ARG A 42 2.02 3.29 19.95
N TYR A 43 1.84 4.49 20.52
CA TYR A 43 1.12 5.56 19.84
C TYR A 43 2.00 6.23 18.79
N VAL A 44 3.30 6.38 19.06
CA VAL A 44 4.24 6.90 18.07
C VAL A 44 4.37 5.96 16.87
N ILE A 45 4.51 4.65 17.13
CA ILE A 45 4.56 3.65 16.06
C ILE A 45 3.26 3.66 15.27
N SER A 46 2.12 3.53 15.96
CA SER A 46 0.84 3.50 15.27
C SER A 46 0.59 4.82 14.52
N VAL A 47 0.62 5.98 15.15
CA VAL A 47 0.35 7.24 14.45
C VAL A 47 1.29 7.46 13.26
N GLY A 48 2.58 7.11 13.38
CA GLY A 48 3.53 7.16 12.27
C GLY A 48 3.20 6.18 11.13
N ASP A 49 2.83 4.93 11.45
CA ASP A 49 2.45 3.95 10.43
C ASP A 49 1.27 4.41 9.55
N LEU A 50 0.45 5.38 10.01
CA LEU A 50 -0.61 5.98 9.19
C LEU A 50 -0.05 6.74 7.99
N SER A 51 0.92 7.63 8.23
CA SER A 51 1.49 8.48 7.20
C SER A 51 2.33 7.66 6.23
N THR A 52 3.01 6.62 6.70
CA THR A 52 3.74 5.68 5.83
C THR A 52 2.80 4.84 4.95
N MET A 53 1.54 4.61 5.37
CA MET A 53 0.56 3.85 4.59
C MET A 53 -0.18 4.72 3.54
N LEU A 54 -0.55 5.95 3.90
CA LEU A 54 -1.40 6.83 3.09
C LEU A 54 -0.63 7.69 2.09
N GLY A 55 0.35 7.15 1.37
CA GLY A 55 1.09 7.93 0.36
C GLY A 55 0.19 8.55 -0.72
N VAL A 56 0.68 9.59 -1.40
CA VAL A 56 -0.04 10.26 -2.52
C VAL A 56 -0.47 9.24 -3.58
N ILE A 57 0.41 8.30 -3.91
CA ILE A 57 0.13 7.19 -4.81
C ILE A 57 -1.04 6.32 -4.33
N THR A 58 -1.12 6.02 -3.04
CA THR A 58 -2.18 5.19 -2.45
C THR A 58 -3.53 5.89 -2.57
N ILE A 59 -3.59 7.19 -2.26
CA ILE A 59 -4.83 7.96 -2.35
C ILE A 59 -5.32 8.00 -3.81
N ILE A 60 -4.44 8.31 -4.76
CA ILE A 60 -4.82 8.35 -6.19
C ILE A 60 -5.26 6.96 -6.65
N ALA A 61 -4.55 5.89 -6.29
CA ALA A 61 -4.92 4.53 -6.69
C ALA A 61 -6.29 4.11 -6.16
N LEU A 62 -6.60 4.44 -4.90
CA LEU A 62 -7.89 4.13 -4.28
C LEU A 62 -9.03 4.94 -4.89
N VAL A 63 -8.81 6.24 -5.13
CA VAL A 63 -9.81 7.11 -5.75
C VAL A 63 -10.04 6.69 -7.21
N GLU A 64 -8.97 6.36 -7.95
CA GLU A 64 -9.05 5.81 -9.31
C GLU A 64 -9.89 4.54 -9.34
N GLN A 65 -9.60 3.58 -8.45
CA GLN A 65 -10.37 2.35 -8.34
C GLN A 65 -11.85 2.62 -8.02
N GLN A 66 -12.13 3.43 -7.00
CA GLN A 66 -13.50 3.72 -6.55
C GLN A 66 -14.29 4.52 -7.59
N TYR A 67 -13.64 5.37 -8.38
CA TYR A 67 -14.26 6.05 -9.51
C TYR A 67 -14.80 5.05 -10.54
N GLN A 68 -14.10 3.93 -10.75
CA GLN A 68 -14.48 2.88 -11.70
C GLN A 68 -15.53 1.91 -11.15
N CYS A 69 -15.43 1.51 -9.88
CA CYS A 69 -16.23 0.41 -9.33
C CYS A 69 -17.25 0.80 -8.24
N GLY A 70 -17.23 2.05 -7.75
CA GLY A 70 -18.08 2.48 -6.63
C GLY A 70 -17.75 1.78 -5.31
N PHE A 71 -18.75 1.66 -4.41
CA PHE A 71 -18.58 1.12 -3.05
C PHE A 71 -19.20 -0.24 -2.84
N ALA A 72 -19.91 -0.77 -3.81
CA ALA A 72 -20.57 -2.07 -3.70
C ALA A 72 -19.56 -3.17 -3.29
N LEU A 73 -18.33 -3.13 -3.78
CA LEU A 73 -17.25 -4.03 -3.34
C LEU A 73 -16.78 -3.81 -1.90
N ASN A 74 -16.88 -2.59 -1.38
CA ASN A 74 -16.46 -2.29 -0.01
C ASN A 74 -17.32 -3.00 1.03
N PHE A 75 -18.58 -3.30 0.72
CA PHE A 75 -19.40 -4.15 1.59
C PHE A 75 -18.73 -5.52 1.82
N TRP A 76 -18.27 -6.16 0.75
CA TRP A 76 -17.59 -7.46 0.85
C TRP A 76 -16.20 -7.35 1.51
N ASN A 77 -15.53 -6.21 1.38
CA ASN A 77 -14.27 -5.94 2.08
C ASN A 77 -14.41 -5.98 3.61
N HIS A 78 -15.62 -5.91 4.18
CA HIS A 78 -15.83 -6.11 5.63
C HIS A 78 -15.33 -7.47 6.13
N ILE A 79 -15.15 -8.48 5.26
CA ILE A 79 -14.53 -9.77 5.65
C ILE A 79 -13.03 -9.65 5.97
N ILE A 80 -12.33 -8.65 5.42
CA ILE A 80 -10.88 -8.46 5.60
C ILE A 80 -10.58 -8.01 7.03
N MET A 81 -11.40 -7.14 7.61
CA MET A 81 -11.14 -6.54 8.92
C MET A 81 -11.06 -7.59 10.06
N PRO A 82 -12.01 -8.53 10.19
CA PRO A 82 -11.90 -9.64 11.14
C PRO A 82 -10.65 -10.49 10.93
N ILE A 83 -10.29 -10.82 9.70
CA ILE A 83 -9.09 -11.60 9.40
C ILE A 83 -7.83 -10.83 9.88
N SER A 84 -7.76 -9.53 9.60
CA SER A 84 -6.68 -8.65 10.05
C SER A 84 -6.58 -8.59 11.58
N ILE A 85 -7.71 -8.58 12.27
CA ILE A 85 -7.73 -8.54 13.73
C ILE A 85 -7.42 -9.90 14.33
N VAL A 86 -7.97 -11.01 13.82
CA VAL A 86 -7.60 -12.36 14.26
C VAL A 86 -6.09 -12.54 14.11
N THR A 87 -5.51 -12.18 12.96
CA THR A 87 -4.06 -12.27 12.73
C THR A 87 -3.27 -11.33 13.66
N SER A 88 -3.76 -10.13 13.95
CA SER A 88 -3.11 -9.18 14.87
C SER A 88 -3.20 -9.61 16.34
N LEU A 89 -4.36 -10.11 16.79
CA LEU A 89 -4.59 -10.57 18.16
C LEU A 89 -3.83 -11.87 18.47
N THR A 90 -3.83 -12.81 17.53
CA THR A 90 -3.05 -14.06 17.63
C THR A 90 -1.55 -13.83 17.48
N GLY A 91 -1.14 -12.67 16.94
CA GLY A 91 0.26 -12.41 16.60
C GLY A 91 0.76 -13.33 15.49
N TYR A 92 -0.12 -13.75 14.57
CA TYR A 92 0.21 -14.63 13.45
C TYR A 92 1.42 -14.09 12.68
N CYS A 93 2.41 -14.95 12.49
CA CYS A 93 3.77 -14.67 12.00
C CYS A 93 4.62 -13.74 12.89
N LEU A 94 4.09 -12.59 13.31
CA LEU A 94 4.82 -11.58 14.08
C LEU A 94 5.40 -12.11 15.40
N TYR A 95 4.62 -12.87 16.17
CA TYR A 95 5.07 -13.40 17.45
C TYR A 95 6.23 -14.39 17.26
N ARG A 96 6.09 -15.32 16.31
CA ARG A 96 7.15 -16.30 16.01
C ARG A 96 8.38 -15.65 15.40
N PHE A 97 8.22 -14.65 14.54
CA PHE A 97 9.36 -13.90 14.03
C PHE A 97 10.11 -13.20 15.16
N ARG A 98 9.41 -12.61 16.14
CA ARG A 98 10.08 -12.00 17.30
C ARG A 98 10.77 -13.02 18.21
N GLU A 99 10.22 -14.23 18.35
CA GLU A 99 10.89 -15.33 19.05
C GLU A 99 12.21 -15.72 18.39
N THR A 100 12.42 -15.45 17.09
CA THR A 100 13.72 -15.68 16.44
C THR A 100 14.78 -14.66 16.83
N LYS A 101 14.37 -13.53 17.45
CA LYS A 101 15.23 -12.40 17.80
C LYS A 101 16.03 -11.82 16.62
N ALA A 102 15.56 -12.06 15.39
CA ALA A 102 16.21 -11.55 14.19
C ALA A 102 16.01 -10.03 14.07
N MET A 103 17.09 -9.31 13.74
CA MET A 103 17.08 -7.88 13.45
C MET A 103 16.51 -7.59 12.06
N SER A 104 16.79 -8.45 11.08
CA SER A 104 16.34 -8.31 9.70
C SER A 104 15.64 -9.57 9.19
N MET A 105 14.89 -9.43 8.11
CA MET A 105 14.32 -10.58 7.40
C MET A 105 15.43 -11.51 6.90
N GLY A 106 16.50 -10.97 6.32
CA GLY A 106 17.60 -11.77 5.81
C GLY A 106 18.28 -12.61 6.89
N GLN A 107 18.45 -12.06 8.10
CA GLN A 107 19.00 -12.80 9.24
C GLN A 107 18.16 -14.06 9.55
N PHE A 108 16.83 -13.90 9.60
CA PHE A 108 15.92 -15.04 9.77
C PHE A 108 16.05 -16.06 8.62
N LEU A 109 16.12 -15.60 7.38
CA LEU A 109 16.26 -16.50 6.22
C LEU A 109 17.57 -17.29 6.25
N GLU A 110 18.66 -16.70 6.73
CA GLU A 110 19.93 -17.39 6.91
C GLU A 110 19.87 -18.43 8.03
N MET A 111 19.30 -18.08 9.19
CA MET A 111 19.12 -19.02 10.30
C MET A 111 18.24 -20.22 9.88
N ARG A 112 17.16 -19.96 9.14
CA ARG A 112 16.19 -21.01 8.75
C ARG A 112 16.65 -21.86 7.58
N TYR A 113 17.33 -21.26 6.60
CA TYR A 113 17.68 -21.89 5.34
C TYR A 113 19.20 -21.90 5.17
N ASN A 114 19.78 -20.86 4.55
CA ASN A 114 21.23 -20.67 4.45
C ASN A 114 21.59 -19.25 3.94
N ARG A 115 22.89 -18.92 3.98
CA ARG A 115 23.45 -17.65 3.53
C ARG A 115 23.22 -17.34 2.04
N PRO A 116 23.40 -18.28 1.07
CA PRO A 116 23.06 -18.01 -0.32
C PRO A 116 21.59 -17.64 -0.53
N PHE A 117 20.67 -18.30 0.19
CA PHE A 117 19.25 -18.01 0.10
C PHE A 117 18.91 -16.64 0.68
N ARG A 118 19.54 -16.23 1.80
CA ARG A 118 19.42 -14.86 2.34
C ARG A 118 19.73 -13.82 1.26
N ILE A 119 20.88 -13.94 0.61
CA ILE A 119 21.33 -12.96 -0.41
C ILE A 119 20.38 -12.94 -1.60
N PHE A 120 19.98 -14.12 -2.10
CA PHE A 120 19.05 -14.23 -3.23
C PHE A 120 17.69 -13.62 -2.90
N ALA A 121 17.08 -14.01 -1.78
CA ALA A 121 15.77 -13.54 -1.36
C ALA A 121 15.78 -12.03 -1.07
N ALA A 122 16.81 -11.51 -0.39
CA ALA A 122 16.97 -10.08 -0.15
C ALA A 122 17.15 -9.29 -1.45
N SER A 123 17.90 -9.82 -2.42
CA SER A 123 18.07 -9.19 -3.74
C SER A 123 16.76 -9.16 -4.52
N LEU A 124 16.04 -10.29 -4.60
CA LEU A 124 14.75 -10.38 -5.29
C LEU A 124 13.72 -9.45 -4.65
N ARG A 125 13.61 -9.45 -3.32
CA ARG A 125 12.76 -8.53 -2.57
C ARG A 125 13.11 -7.08 -2.88
N THR A 126 14.39 -6.71 -2.79
CA THR A 126 14.85 -5.33 -3.01
C THR A 126 14.53 -4.86 -4.43
N ILE A 127 14.75 -5.71 -5.45
CA ILE A 127 14.41 -5.38 -6.84
C ILE A 127 12.90 -5.15 -6.98
N ALA A 128 12.08 -6.06 -6.45
CA ALA A 128 10.63 -5.92 -6.50
C ALA A 128 10.15 -4.66 -5.77
N GLU A 129 10.69 -4.38 -4.59
CA GLU A 129 10.39 -3.20 -3.77
C GLU A 129 10.80 -1.91 -4.49
N MET A 130 12.01 -1.85 -5.05
CA MET A 130 12.50 -0.68 -5.77
C MET A 130 11.70 -0.41 -7.05
N LEU A 131 11.38 -1.43 -7.85
CA LEU A 131 10.55 -1.29 -9.06
C LEU A 131 9.13 -0.81 -8.72
N THR A 132 8.52 -1.40 -7.68
CA THR A 132 7.18 -1.01 -7.22
C THR A 132 7.16 0.45 -6.77
N ASN A 133 8.17 0.85 -6.00
CA ASN A 133 8.20 2.15 -5.33
C ASN A 133 8.72 3.29 -6.20
N ALA A 134 9.44 3.00 -7.30
CA ALA A 134 9.98 4.01 -8.21
C ALA A 134 8.92 4.88 -8.87
N ILE A 135 7.64 4.48 -8.88
CA ILE A 135 6.55 5.28 -9.46
C ILE A 135 5.98 6.30 -8.47
N GLY A 136 6.14 6.06 -7.15
CA GLY A 136 5.58 6.91 -6.10
C GLY A 136 5.94 8.39 -6.30
N PRO A 137 7.24 8.72 -6.43
CA PRO A 137 7.68 10.07 -6.69
C PRO A 137 7.13 10.67 -8.00
N ALA A 138 7.03 9.89 -9.08
CA ALA A 138 6.46 10.35 -10.35
C ALA A 138 4.97 10.73 -10.22
N VAL A 139 4.19 9.88 -9.55
CA VAL A 139 2.76 10.13 -9.31
C VAL A 139 2.58 11.36 -8.42
N ALA A 140 3.42 11.53 -7.39
CA ALA A 140 3.40 12.72 -6.54
C ALA A 140 3.79 13.99 -7.29
N ALA A 141 4.82 13.95 -8.14
CA ALA A 141 5.23 15.09 -8.95
C ALA A 141 4.11 15.54 -9.90
N ARG A 142 3.46 14.60 -10.58
CA ARG A 142 2.29 14.90 -11.42
C ARG A 142 1.13 15.44 -10.59
N PHE A 143 0.84 14.85 -9.43
CA PHE A 143 -0.18 15.38 -8.52
C PHE A 143 0.05 16.88 -8.24
N PHE A 144 1.25 17.29 -7.85
CA PHE A 144 1.54 18.69 -7.56
C PHE A 144 1.44 19.58 -8.80
N ILE A 145 1.91 19.12 -9.95
CA ILE A 145 1.80 19.88 -11.21
C ILE A 145 0.33 20.13 -11.55
N TYR A 146 -0.52 19.12 -11.47
CA TYR A 146 -1.93 19.24 -11.84
C TYR A 146 -2.72 20.03 -10.82
N PHE A 147 -2.53 19.74 -9.52
CA PHE A 147 -3.24 20.37 -8.41
C PHE A 147 -2.87 21.84 -8.26
N LEU A 148 -1.56 22.15 -8.22
CA LEU A 148 -1.07 23.53 -8.12
C LEU A 148 -1.16 24.28 -9.46
N GLY A 149 -1.33 23.56 -10.57
CA GLY A 149 -1.48 24.11 -11.91
C GLY A 149 -0.20 24.76 -12.40
N LEU A 150 0.92 24.08 -12.14
CA LEU A 150 2.23 24.50 -12.60
C LEU A 150 2.31 24.32 -14.12
N PRO A 151 3.08 25.16 -14.84
CA PRO A 151 3.32 24.94 -16.26
C PRO A 151 4.05 23.60 -16.48
N HIS A 152 3.91 22.97 -17.65
CA HIS A 152 4.60 21.69 -17.94
C HIS A 152 6.11 21.84 -18.12
N ALA A 153 6.58 23.03 -18.48
CA ALA A 153 7.99 23.36 -18.56
C ALA A 153 8.24 24.77 -18.01
N VAL A 154 9.41 24.96 -17.40
CA VAL A 154 9.90 26.27 -16.95
C VAL A 154 11.19 26.57 -17.70
N THR A 155 11.31 27.79 -18.23
CA THR A 155 12.54 28.23 -18.90
C THR A 155 13.55 28.69 -17.84
N VAL A 156 14.65 27.95 -17.70
CA VAL A 156 15.76 28.27 -16.78
C VAL A 156 17.00 28.50 -17.63
N PHE A 157 17.60 29.70 -17.56
CA PHE A 157 18.74 30.10 -18.39
C PHE A 157 18.56 29.86 -19.90
N GLY A 158 17.34 30.04 -20.43
CA GLY A 158 17.02 29.84 -21.85
C GLY A 158 16.74 28.39 -22.25
N VAL A 159 16.88 27.42 -21.34
CA VAL A 159 16.55 26.01 -21.57
C VAL A 159 15.18 25.69 -20.97
N ALA A 160 14.28 25.11 -21.77
CA ALA A 160 12.99 24.64 -21.29
C ALA A 160 13.18 23.31 -20.54
N ILE A 161 13.05 23.35 -19.21
CA ILE A 161 13.16 22.16 -18.36
C ILE A 161 11.75 21.69 -18.00
N PRO A 162 11.40 20.40 -18.19
CA PRO A 162 10.13 19.85 -17.76
C PRO A 162 9.94 20.03 -16.25
N SER A 163 8.82 20.62 -15.84
CA SER A 163 8.48 20.80 -14.43
C SER A 163 8.38 19.48 -13.69
N PHE A 164 8.00 18.41 -14.40
CA PHE A 164 8.01 17.04 -13.89
C PHE A 164 9.35 16.67 -13.26
N VAL A 165 10.46 16.90 -13.96
CA VAL A 165 11.81 16.55 -13.47
C VAL A 165 12.19 17.41 -12.27
N LEU A 166 11.86 18.71 -12.28
CA LEU A 166 12.19 19.63 -11.18
C LEU A 166 11.45 19.26 -9.90
N ILE A 167 10.14 19.01 -9.98
CA ILE A 167 9.33 18.62 -8.82
C ILE A 167 9.73 17.23 -8.32
N LEU A 168 10.01 16.30 -9.22
CA LEU A 168 10.50 14.97 -8.86
C LEU A 168 11.82 15.03 -8.08
N ILE A 169 12.80 15.81 -8.56
CA ILE A 169 14.08 16.03 -7.86
C ILE A 169 13.82 16.67 -6.50
N LEU A 170 12.93 17.66 -6.42
CA LEU A 170 12.56 18.32 -5.16
C LEU A 170 11.98 17.31 -4.15
N CYS A 171 11.02 16.47 -4.57
CA CYS A 171 10.43 15.43 -3.73
C CYS A 171 11.51 14.51 -3.15
N LEU A 172 12.43 14.02 -3.99
CA LEU A 172 13.52 13.14 -3.57
C LEU A 172 14.52 13.84 -2.65
N ILE A 173 14.86 15.11 -2.91
CA ILE A 173 15.72 15.90 -2.00
C ILE A 173 15.09 16.02 -0.62
N LEU A 174 13.80 16.35 -0.55
CA LEU A 174 13.11 16.49 0.72
C LEU A 174 13.06 15.16 1.49
N ALA A 175 12.79 14.05 0.80
CA ALA A 175 12.85 12.71 1.40
C ALA A 175 14.26 12.40 1.95
N MET A 176 15.32 12.74 1.20
CA MET A 176 16.70 12.57 1.65
C MET A 176 17.03 13.44 2.86
N VAL A 177 16.53 14.68 2.95
CA VAL A 177 16.69 15.54 4.13
C VAL A 177 16.10 14.88 5.38
N VAL A 178 15.01 14.11 5.24
CA VAL A 178 14.43 13.38 6.37
C VAL A 178 15.34 12.23 6.82
N ILE A 179 15.80 11.36 5.92
CA ILE A 179 16.48 10.11 6.33
C ILE A 179 17.98 10.23 6.57
N TRP A 180 18.67 11.13 5.87
CA TRP A 180 20.14 11.22 5.93
C TRP A 180 20.66 11.55 7.34
N PRO A 181 20.05 12.49 8.10
CA PRO A 181 20.53 12.87 9.42
C PRO A 181 20.47 11.73 10.44
N ALA A 182 19.33 11.03 10.56
CA ALA A 182 19.05 10.13 11.68
C ALA A 182 18.38 8.79 11.32
N GLY A 183 18.15 8.48 10.05
CA GLY A 183 17.56 7.21 9.61
C GLY A 183 16.18 6.99 10.23
N ARG A 184 15.95 5.80 10.79
CA ARG A 184 14.69 5.40 11.40
C ARG A 184 14.24 6.29 12.56
N VAL A 185 15.16 6.88 13.34
CA VAL A 185 14.78 7.86 14.38
C VAL A 185 14.07 9.05 13.76
N SER A 186 14.61 9.57 12.64
CA SER A 186 14.00 10.68 11.91
C SER A 186 12.60 10.31 11.43
N LEU A 187 12.50 9.17 10.73
CA LEU A 187 11.25 8.66 10.17
C LEU A 187 10.16 8.55 11.22
N ILE A 188 10.43 7.88 12.34
CA ILE A 188 9.43 7.70 13.41
C ILE A 188 8.96 9.04 13.99
N VAL A 189 9.87 10.01 14.15
CA VAL A 189 9.53 11.33 14.67
C VAL A 189 8.70 12.11 13.66
N THR A 190 9.15 12.21 12.41
CA THR A 190 8.46 12.97 11.36
C THR A 190 7.11 12.37 11.02
N ASP A 191 7.04 11.04 10.89
CA ASP A 191 5.81 10.32 10.57
C ASP A 191 4.77 10.50 11.67
N CYS A 192 5.18 10.44 12.94
CA CYS A 192 4.27 10.71 14.04
C CYS A 192 3.70 12.14 13.96
N PHE A 193 4.53 13.17 13.76
CA PHE A 193 4.05 14.54 13.59
C PHE A 193 3.12 14.71 12.37
N GLN A 194 3.47 14.12 11.23
CA GLN A 194 2.66 14.16 10.02
C GLN A 194 1.32 13.46 10.21
N GLY A 195 1.31 12.28 10.85
CA GLY A 195 0.10 11.56 11.21
C GLY A 195 -0.79 12.35 12.15
N LEU A 196 -0.21 13.00 13.17
CA LEU A 196 -0.91 13.88 14.12
C LEU A 196 -1.61 15.06 13.42
N ILE A 197 -0.94 15.70 12.46
CA ILE A 197 -1.51 16.81 11.68
C ILE A 197 -2.56 16.32 10.66
N SER A 198 -2.43 15.10 10.16
CA SER A 198 -3.33 14.55 9.14
C SER A 198 -4.75 14.31 9.64
N TYR A 199 -4.93 13.85 10.88
CA TYR A 199 -6.27 13.60 11.45
C TYR A 199 -7.23 14.79 11.39
N PRO A 200 -6.88 15.99 11.92
CA PRO A 200 -7.78 17.14 11.82
C PRO A 200 -8.02 17.57 10.37
N ILE A 201 -7.03 17.44 9.48
CA ILE A 201 -7.22 17.73 8.04
C ILE A 201 -8.28 16.79 7.44
N PHE A 202 -8.22 15.49 7.76
CA PHE A 202 -9.22 14.53 7.30
C PHE A 202 -10.63 14.91 7.76
N VAL A 203 -10.80 15.25 9.05
CA VAL A 203 -12.09 15.65 9.60
C VAL A 203 -12.63 16.90 8.90
N ILE A 204 -11.80 17.94 8.72
CA ILE A 204 -12.17 19.17 8.02
C ILE A 204 -12.64 18.86 6.58
N PHE A 205 -11.90 18.01 5.88
CA PHE A 205 -12.22 17.66 4.50
C PHE A 205 -13.54 16.88 4.38
N VAL A 206 -13.81 15.95 5.30
CA VAL A 206 -15.06 15.19 5.33
C VAL A 206 -16.25 16.13 5.52
N PHE A 207 -16.18 17.06 6.48
CA PHE A 207 -17.25 18.03 6.69
C PHE A 207 -17.47 18.95 5.49
N PHE A 208 -16.39 19.34 4.79
CA PHE A 208 -16.51 20.13 3.57
C PHE A 208 -17.29 19.40 2.49
N ILE A 209 -16.90 18.16 2.14
CA ILE A 209 -17.57 17.41 1.06
C ILE A 209 -19.04 17.13 1.41
N LEU A 210 -19.35 16.79 2.66
CA LEU A 210 -20.72 16.57 3.11
C LEU A 210 -21.56 17.87 3.19
N GLY A 211 -20.91 19.03 3.27
CA GLY A 211 -21.55 20.33 3.17
C GLY A 211 -21.74 20.81 1.73
N GLU A 212 -20.84 20.41 0.83
CA GLU A 212 -20.87 20.80 -0.59
C GLU A 212 -21.90 19.99 -1.40
N PHE A 213 -22.07 18.70 -1.07
CA PHE A 213 -22.95 17.79 -1.79
C PHE A 213 -24.05 17.20 -0.92
N SER A 214 -25.29 17.24 -1.43
CA SER A 214 -26.43 16.59 -0.75
C SER A 214 -26.43 15.09 -0.98
N TRP A 215 -26.54 14.31 0.10
CA TRP A 215 -26.64 12.85 -0.01
C TRP A 215 -27.86 12.41 -0.81
N SER A 216 -29.05 12.89 -0.43
CA SER A 216 -30.32 12.44 -1.01
C SER A 216 -30.57 13.00 -2.40
N ALA A 217 -30.17 14.25 -2.65
CA ALA A 217 -30.48 14.94 -3.91
C ALA A 217 -29.43 14.72 -5.01
N GLN A 218 -28.17 14.47 -4.65
CA GLN A 218 -27.07 14.46 -5.61
C GLN A 218 -26.25 13.17 -5.55
N ILE A 219 -25.70 12.81 -4.39
CA ILE A 219 -24.79 11.65 -4.27
C ILE A 219 -25.54 10.33 -4.54
N ALA A 220 -26.59 10.04 -3.76
CA ALA A 220 -27.28 8.77 -3.85
C ALA A 220 -27.90 8.53 -5.24
N PRO A 221 -28.52 9.51 -5.91
CA PRO A 221 -28.99 9.36 -7.29
C PRO A 221 -27.88 9.00 -8.27
N VAL A 222 -26.72 9.67 -8.23
CA VAL A 222 -25.58 9.35 -9.12
C VAL A 222 -25.06 7.94 -8.88
N MET A 223 -24.92 7.55 -7.61
CA MET A 223 -24.41 6.22 -7.26
C MET A 223 -25.43 5.10 -7.59
N ALA A 224 -26.73 5.40 -7.52
CA ALA A 224 -27.77 4.45 -7.91
C ALA A 224 -27.97 4.34 -9.43
N ASN A 225 -27.55 5.36 -10.21
CA ASN A 225 -27.78 5.43 -11.65
C ASN A 225 -26.80 4.58 -12.47
N ARG A 226 -26.80 3.27 -12.24
CA ARG A 226 -25.93 2.30 -12.92
C ARG A 226 -26.72 1.19 -13.61
N VAL A 227 -26.18 0.67 -14.71
CA VAL A 227 -26.69 -0.54 -15.38
C VAL A 227 -26.60 -1.77 -14.47
N ALA A 228 -27.37 -2.80 -14.78
CA ALA A 228 -27.32 -4.06 -14.03
C ALA A 228 -25.92 -4.71 -14.17
N GLY A 229 -25.43 -5.26 -13.06
CA GLY A 229 -24.10 -5.86 -12.93
C GLY A 229 -22.97 -4.87 -12.63
N GLU A 230 -23.23 -3.56 -12.62
CA GLU A 230 -22.22 -2.52 -12.37
C GLU A 230 -22.67 -1.51 -11.29
N SER A 231 -23.46 -1.98 -10.33
CA SER A 231 -24.00 -1.14 -9.27
C SER A 231 -22.89 -0.59 -8.36
N PHE A 232 -23.00 0.69 -8.02
CA PHE A 232 -22.07 1.34 -7.10
C PHE A 232 -22.52 1.28 -5.64
N LEU A 233 -23.79 0.89 -5.40
CA LEU A 233 -24.39 0.78 -4.07
C LEU A 233 -24.79 -0.65 -3.72
N ASP A 234 -25.37 -1.41 -4.66
CA ASP A 234 -25.86 -2.76 -4.38
C ASP A 234 -24.71 -3.78 -4.52
N PRO A 235 -24.24 -4.40 -3.41
CA PRO A 235 -23.12 -5.33 -3.42
C PRO A 235 -23.40 -6.64 -4.15
N TYR A 236 -24.66 -6.97 -4.44
CA TYR A 236 -25.03 -8.19 -5.18
C TYR A 236 -25.16 -7.96 -6.68
N ASP A 237 -25.13 -6.71 -7.14
CA ASP A 237 -25.30 -6.29 -8.54
C ASP A 237 -23.98 -5.79 -9.15
N ILE A 238 -22.88 -6.53 -8.92
CA ILE A 238 -21.48 -6.15 -9.28
C ILE A 238 -20.79 -7.11 -10.25
N ASN A 239 -21.52 -8.08 -10.79
CA ASN A 239 -20.94 -9.22 -11.52
C ASN A 239 -20.27 -8.85 -12.86
N GLN A 240 -20.51 -7.64 -13.39
CA GLN A 240 -19.92 -7.14 -14.64
C GLN A 240 -18.74 -6.19 -14.40
N LEU A 241 -18.43 -5.86 -13.14
CA LEU A 241 -17.19 -5.16 -12.81
C LEU A 241 -16.03 -6.14 -13.07
N ARG A 242 -15.21 -5.91 -14.10
CA ARG A 242 -14.17 -6.86 -14.52
C ARG A 242 -12.87 -6.74 -13.71
N ASP A 243 -12.29 -5.54 -13.67
CA ASP A 243 -10.93 -5.34 -13.13
C ASP A 243 -10.88 -5.38 -11.59
N PHE A 244 -11.95 -4.94 -10.91
CA PHE A 244 -12.05 -4.96 -9.46
C PHE A 244 -13.37 -5.65 -9.10
N ASN A 245 -13.31 -6.91 -8.67
CA ASN A 245 -14.51 -7.73 -8.43
C ASN A 245 -14.33 -8.69 -7.26
N LEU A 246 -15.26 -9.63 -7.05
CA LEU A 246 -15.18 -10.61 -5.97
C LEU A 246 -13.94 -11.50 -6.06
N PHE A 247 -13.44 -11.81 -7.26
CA PHE A 247 -12.18 -12.55 -7.39
C PHE A 247 -11.00 -11.70 -6.92
N ALA A 248 -10.96 -10.40 -7.22
CA ALA A 248 -9.95 -9.50 -6.67
C ALA A 248 -9.94 -9.52 -5.13
N LEU A 249 -11.11 -9.57 -4.49
CA LEU A 249 -11.23 -9.75 -3.04
C LEU A 249 -10.64 -11.09 -2.57
N VAL A 250 -10.88 -12.20 -3.28
CA VAL A 250 -10.25 -13.50 -2.98
C VAL A 250 -8.74 -13.37 -2.99
N VAL A 251 -8.16 -12.77 -4.04
CA VAL A 251 -6.71 -12.53 -4.13
C VAL A 251 -6.21 -11.67 -2.97
N THR A 252 -6.93 -10.61 -2.61
CA THR A 252 -6.60 -9.75 -1.47
C THR A 252 -6.62 -10.50 -0.14
N VAL A 253 -7.62 -11.34 0.11
CA VAL A 253 -7.72 -12.16 1.33
C VAL A 253 -6.60 -13.19 1.38
N THR A 254 -6.36 -13.91 0.28
CA THR A 254 -5.25 -14.88 0.17
C THR A 254 -3.91 -14.20 0.43
N ASN A 255 -3.67 -13.03 -0.17
CA ASN A 255 -2.44 -12.26 0.04
C ASN A 255 -2.28 -11.81 1.50
N ASN A 256 -3.34 -11.29 2.14
CA ASN A 256 -3.28 -10.84 3.54
C ASN A 256 -2.91 -11.96 4.52
N ILE A 257 -3.30 -13.19 4.23
CA ILE A 257 -2.98 -14.36 5.06
C ILE A 257 -1.61 -14.92 4.68
N LEU A 258 -1.38 -15.23 3.40
CA LEU A 258 -0.19 -15.92 2.91
C LEU A 258 1.07 -15.05 3.02
N ASN A 259 0.97 -13.76 2.70
CA ASN A 259 2.10 -12.84 2.69
C ASN A 259 2.21 -11.99 3.97
N ARG A 260 1.50 -12.36 5.05
CA ARG A 260 1.54 -11.63 6.33
C ARG A 260 2.96 -11.42 6.86
N ALA A 261 3.84 -12.40 6.63
CA ALA A 261 5.23 -12.37 7.09
C ALA A 261 6.22 -11.81 6.06
N SER A 262 5.81 -11.64 4.80
CA SER A 262 6.72 -11.38 3.66
C SER A 262 7.41 -10.02 3.70
N TRP A 263 6.93 -9.11 4.55
CA TRP A 263 7.47 -7.75 4.68
C TRP A 263 8.09 -7.44 6.05
N ILE A 264 7.97 -8.35 7.03
CA ILE A 264 8.47 -8.16 8.40
C ILE A 264 9.99 -7.92 8.42
N GLY A 265 10.48 -7.10 9.36
CA GLY A 265 11.91 -6.94 9.63
C GLY A 265 12.64 -5.87 8.81
N ASN A 266 11.91 -5.07 8.03
CA ASN A 266 12.46 -3.91 7.32
C ASN A 266 11.66 -2.61 7.56
N ASP A 267 10.67 -2.66 8.46
CA ASP A 267 9.74 -1.59 8.80
C ASP A 267 9.81 -1.25 10.30
N THR A 268 8.77 -0.63 10.86
CA THR A 268 8.67 -0.30 12.29
C THR A 268 8.50 -1.52 13.21
N SER A 269 8.41 -2.75 12.68
CA SER A 269 8.18 -3.98 13.47
C SER A 269 9.27 -4.27 14.52
N GLY A 270 10.48 -3.72 14.33
CA GLY A 270 11.60 -3.83 15.25
C GLY A 270 11.77 -2.66 16.23
N CYS A 271 10.95 -1.61 16.14
CA CYS A 271 11.20 -0.33 16.84
C CYS A 271 10.55 -0.23 18.23
N GLY A 272 9.56 -1.08 18.53
CA GLY A 272 8.84 -1.05 19.81
C GLY A 272 9.69 -1.37 21.03
N LYS A 273 9.48 -0.60 22.11
CA LYS A 273 10.13 -0.75 23.42
C LYS A 273 10.00 -2.15 24.02
N SER A 274 8.90 -2.83 23.73
CA SER A 274 8.66 -4.22 24.13
C SER A 274 7.79 -4.93 23.09
N PRO A 275 7.75 -6.29 23.09
CA PRO A 275 6.80 -7.03 22.28
C PRO A 275 5.34 -6.62 22.53
N HIS A 276 5.00 -6.31 23.79
CA HIS A 276 3.67 -5.83 24.17
C HIS A 276 3.35 -4.46 23.56
N GLU A 277 4.29 -3.50 23.61
CA GLU A 277 4.09 -2.18 22.97
C GLU A 277 3.89 -2.30 21.46
N GLN A 278 4.68 -3.16 20.78
CA GLN A 278 4.52 -3.42 19.35
C GLN A 278 3.16 -4.05 19.03
N LYS A 279 2.72 -5.03 19.84
CA LYS A 279 1.40 -5.65 19.69
C LYS A 279 0.29 -4.62 19.85
N MET A 280 0.38 -3.78 20.88
CA MET A 280 -0.60 -2.72 21.13
C MET A 280 -0.59 -1.67 20.01
N ALA A 281 0.57 -1.36 19.42
CA ALA A 281 0.66 -0.51 18.23
C ALA A 281 -0.12 -1.11 17.05
N GLY A 282 -0.02 -2.42 16.82
CA GLY A 282 -0.78 -3.12 15.77
C GLY A 282 -2.30 -3.12 16.00
N ILE A 283 -2.74 -3.29 17.26
CA ILE A 283 -4.17 -3.20 17.63
C ILE A 283 -4.71 -1.79 17.39
N ILE A 284 -3.99 -0.76 17.86
CA ILE A 284 -4.35 0.65 17.67
C ILE A 284 -4.31 1.01 16.18
N GLY A 285 -3.33 0.49 15.44
CA GLY A 285 -3.20 0.75 14.01
C GLY A 285 -4.31 0.13 13.18
N SER A 286 -4.80 -1.06 13.55
CA SER A 286 -5.96 -1.69 12.91
C SER A 286 -7.21 -0.81 13.04
N TRP A 287 -7.44 -0.23 14.22
CA TRP A 287 -8.55 0.73 14.44
C TRP A 287 -8.41 1.98 13.56
N ARG A 288 -7.23 2.58 13.58
CA ARG A 288 -6.93 3.81 12.87
C ARG A 288 -7.10 3.71 11.36
N ASN A 289 -6.72 2.58 10.75
CA ASN A 289 -6.70 2.44 9.29
C ASN A 289 -8.03 2.81 8.63
N GLY A 290 -9.16 2.62 9.31
CA GLY A 290 -10.48 3.04 8.82
C GLY A 290 -10.59 4.52 8.42
N PHE A 291 -9.85 5.43 9.06
CA PHE A 291 -9.95 6.88 8.78
C PHE A 291 -9.32 7.30 7.46
N GLY A 292 -8.15 6.75 7.16
CA GLY A 292 -7.47 7.03 5.89
C GLY A 292 -8.30 6.61 4.69
N PHE A 293 -8.89 5.41 4.78
CA PHE A 293 -9.78 4.89 3.75
C PHE A 293 -11.10 5.68 3.65
N LEU A 294 -11.63 6.18 4.78
CA LEU A 294 -12.80 7.06 4.77
C LEU A 294 -12.53 8.34 3.97
N MET A 295 -11.39 9.00 4.19
CA MET A 295 -11.05 10.21 3.45
C MET A 295 -10.99 9.94 1.94
N CYS A 296 -10.32 8.85 1.53
CA CYS A 296 -10.24 8.45 0.13
C CYS A 296 -11.64 8.18 -0.46
N MET A 297 -12.50 7.50 0.31
CA MET A 297 -13.90 7.25 -0.05
C MET A 297 -14.66 8.55 -0.29
N ILE A 298 -14.60 9.50 0.66
CA ILE A 298 -15.32 10.77 0.55
C ILE A 298 -14.81 11.61 -0.63
N ILE A 299 -13.50 11.61 -0.91
CA ILE A 299 -12.94 12.24 -2.13
C ILE A 299 -13.56 11.61 -3.38
N ALA A 300 -13.58 10.28 -3.47
CA ALA A 300 -14.13 9.58 -4.62
C ALA A 300 -15.63 9.88 -4.82
N ILE A 301 -16.42 9.92 -3.73
CA ILE A 301 -17.84 10.31 -3.78
C ILE A 301 -18.02 11.70 -4.36
N GLY A 302 -17.32 12.68 -3.79
CA GLY A 302 -17.41 14.07 -4.25
C GLY A 302 -17.02 14.20 -5.72
N MET A 303 -15.97 13.50 -6.15
CA MET A 303 -15.55 13.44 -7.55
C MET A 303 -16.60 12.84 -8.47
N ILE A 304 -17.10 11.63 -8.16
CA ILE A 304 -18.10 10.94 -8.99
C ILE A 304 -19.36 11.81 -9.11
N THR A 305 -19.80 12.40 -8.00
CA THR A 305 -20.97 13.28 -7.96
C THR A 305 -20.76 14.53 -8.82
N LEU A 306 -19.62 15.21 -8.65
CA LEU A 306 -19.29 16.40 -9.44
C LEU A 306 -19.19 16.11 -10.94
N MET A 307 -18.58 14.98 -11.30
CA MET A 307 -18.30 14.64 -12.69
C MET A 307 -19.54 14.12 -13.44
N ALA A 308 -20.53 13.56 -12.72
CA ALA A 308 -21.66 12.86 -13.33
C ALA A 308 -23.04 13.50 -13.06
N HIS A 309 -23.22 14.28 -12.00
CA HIS A 309 -24.52 14.89 -11.70
C HIS A 309 -24.82 16.07 -12.62
N ARG A 310 -26.09 16.22 -13.04
CA ARG A 310 -26.53 17.27 -13.97
C ARG A 310 -26.27 18.69 -13.47
N ASP A 311 -26.42 18.93 -12.16
CA ASP A 311 -26.24 20.27 -11.56
C ASP A 311 -24.82 20.82 -11.76
N PHE A 312 -23.85 19.91 -11.94
CA PHE A 312 -22.43 20.24 -12.07
C PHE A 312 -21.91 20.07 -13.50
N ALA A 313 -22.78 19.80 -14.49
CA ALA A 313 -22.37 19.52 -15.86
C ALA A 313 -21.46 20.61 -16.49
N PRO A 314 -21.71 21.93 -16.30
CA PRO A 314 -20.80 22.97 -16.79
C PRO A 314 -19.41 22.90 -16.14
N GLN A 315 -19.37 22.65 -14.83
CA GLN A 315 -18.11 22.52 -14.08
C GLN A 315 -17.35 21.25 -14.48
N ALA A 316 -18.07 20.13 -14.65
CA ALA A 316 -17.51 18.87 -15.10
C ALA A 316 -16.91 19.00 -16.52
N LYS A 317 -17.59 19.68 -17.44
CA LYS A 317 -17.03 19.99 -18.78
C LYS A 317 -15.73 20.79 -18.70
N LYS A 318 -15.70 21.84 -17.87
CA LYS A 318 -14.48 22.62 -17.65
C LYS A 318 -13.33 21.74 -17.15
N ILE A 319 -13.60 20.86 -16.18
CA ILE A 319 -12.62 19.92 -15.63
C ILE A 319 -12.14 18.94 -16.70
N ARG A 320 -13.04 18.34 -17.49
CA ARG A 320 -12.68 17.42 -18.59
C ARG A 320 -11.80 18.07 -19.62
N ASN A 321 -12.09 19.32 -19.98
CA ASN A 321 -11.29 20.08 -20.95
C ASN A 321 -9.89 20.41 -20.40
N GLU A 322 -9.80 20.88 -19.15
CA GLU A 322 -8.52 21.16 -18.49
C GLU A 322 -7.68 19.88 -18.37
N LEU A 323 -8.28 18.80 -17.88
CA LEU A 323 -7.64 17.50 -17.70
C LEU A 323 -7.14 16.94 -19.03
N SER A 324 -8.00 16.88 -20.05
CA SER A 324 -7.65 16.35 -21.38
C SER A 324 -6.51 17.15 -22.02
N ALA A 325 -6.51 18.47 -21.86
CA ALA A 325 -5.47 19.31 -22.42
C ALA A 325 -4.10 19.09 -21.74
N LYS A 326 -4.08 18.93 -20.41
CA LYS A 326 -2.85 18.61 -19.67
C LYS A 326 -2.32 17.21 -20.02
N VAL A 327 -3.21 16.22 -20.02
CA VAL A 327 -2.84 14.84 -20.37
C VAL A 327 -2.32 14.74 -21.81
N ALA A 328 -2.95 15.42 -22.77
CA ALA A 328 -2.48 15.49 -24.14
C ALA A 328 -1.10 16.15 -24.25
N ALA A 329 -0.79 17.14 -23.39
CA ALA A 329 0.51 17.80 -23.37
C ALA A 329 1.65 16.87 -22.92
N GLU A 330 1.36 15.87 -22.08
CA GLU A 330 2.34 14.89 -21.62
C GLU A 330 2.45 13.65 -22.51
N THR A 331 1.33 13.20 -23.10
CA THR A 331 1.27 11.89 -23.77
C THR A 331 1.32 11.98 -25.29
N VAL A 332 0.94 13.11 -25.89
CA VAL A 332 0.96 13.29 -27.36
C VAL A 332 2.12 14.20 -27.73
N GLU A 333 3.19 13.59 -28.26
CA GLU A 333 4.42 14.29 -28.65
C GLU A 333 4.21 15.24 -29.84
N ASP A 334 3.50 14.79 -30.87
CA ASP A 334 3.21 15.60 -32.05
C ASP A 334 2.31 16.80 -31.70
N SER A 335 2.85 18.00 -31.88
CA SER A 335 2.16 19.25 -31.52
C SER A 335 0.90 19.54 -32.36
N ALA A 336 0.82 19.04 -33.60
CA ALA A 336 -0.33 19.19 -34.48
C ALA A 336 -1.44 18.21 -34.07
N VAL A 337 -1.10 16.93 -33.86
CA VAL A 337 -2.04 15.92 -33.34
C VAL A 337 -2.57 16.33 -31.97
N ARG A 338 -1.70 16.81 -31.08
CA ARG A 338 -2.09 17.32 -29.77
C ARG A 338 -3.12 18.45 -29.87
N ARG A 339 -2.90 19.43 -30.76
CA ARG A 339 -3.86 20.53 -30.98
C ARG A 339 -5.19 20.00 -31.52
N GLN A 340 -5.15 19.03 -32.43
CA GLN A 340 -6.35 18.39 -32.97
C GLN A 340 -7.16 17.70 -31.87
N VAL A 341 -6.51 16.90 -31.01
CA VAL A 341 -7.14 16.24 -29.85
C VAL A 341 -7.77 17.28 -28.93
N VAL A 342 -6.99 18.27 -28.47
CA VAL A 342 -7.49 19.30 -27.52
C VAL A 342 -8.68 20.06 -28.09
N THR A 343 -8.63 20.44 -29.38
CA THR A 343 -9.70 21.18 -30.04
C THR A 343 -10.96 20.32 -30.18
N ALA A 344 -10.82 19.07 -30.62
CA ALA A 344 -11.93 18.14 -30.76
C ALA A 344 -12.63 17.84 -29.43
N LEU A 345 -11.86 17.68 -28.35
CA LEU A 345 -12.40 17.46 -27.01
C LEU A 345 -13.04 18.72 -26.43
N ALA A 346 -12.45 19.90 -26.64
CA ALA A 346 -13.03 21.16 -26.18
C ALA A 346 -14.37 21.49 -26.87
N ALA A 347 -14.54 21.05 -28.12
CA ALA A 347 -15.76 21.23 -28.91
C ALA A 347 -16.93 20.33 -28.47
N GLN A 348 -16.68 19.34 -27.60
CA GLN A 348 -17.74 18.51 -27.02
C GLN A 348 -18.78 19.39 -26.29
N PRO A 349 -20.10 19.15 -26.46
CA PRO A 349 -21.12 19.84 -25.68
C PRO A 349 -21.04 19.45 -24.20
N GLU A 350 -21.84 20.13 -23.37
CA GLU A 350 -22.08 19.66 -22.01
C GLU A 350 -22.82 18.33 -22.08
N ILE A 351 -22.27 17.30 -21.43
CA ILE A 351 -22.89 15.97 -21.41
C ILE A 351 -23.80 15.91 -20.18
N VAL A 352 -25.10 15.90 -20.43
CA VAL A 352 -26.14 15.67 -19.42
C VAL A 352 -26.94 14.45 -19.87
N PHE A 353 -26.83 13.37 -19.11
CA PHE A 353 -27.59 12.16 -19.37
C PHE A 353 -29.08 12.43 -19.14
N GLN A 354 -29.93 11.88 -20.01
CA GLN A 354 -31.37 12.06 -19.90
C GLN A 354 -31.91 11.30 -18.68
N GLU A 355 -33.05 11.76 -18.16
CA GLU A 355 -33.69 11.14 -17.00
C GLU A 355 -34.08 9.68 -17.33
N GLY A 356 -33.56 8.73 -16.55
CA GLY A 356 -33.74 7.28 -16.75
C GLY A 356 -32.61 6.59 -17.52
N GLU A 357 -31.71 7.33 -18.17
CA GLU A 357 -30.51 6.75 -18.79
C GLU A 357 -29.48 6.37 -17.71
N LYS A 358 -29.01 5.12 -17.76
CA LYS A 358 -28.11 4.55 -16.75
C LYS A 358 -26.68 4.54 -17.25
N PHE A 359 -25.75 4.89 -16.36
CA PHE A 359 -24.34 4.80 -16.66
C PHE A 359 -23.84 3.35 -16.65
N SER A 360 -22.87 3.07 -17.51
CA SER A 360 -22.01 1.89 -17.40
C SER A 360 -20.53 2.29 -17.43
N ARG A 361 -19.65 1.34 -17.13
CA ARG A 361 -18.20 1.50 -17.24
C ARG A 361 -17.78 1.84 -18.67
N VAL A 362 -18.48 1.30 -19.66
CA VAL A 362 -18.17 1.49 -21.09
C VAL A 362 -18.95 2.64 -21.74
N HIS A 363 -20.06 3.07 -21.11
CA HIS A 363 -20.91 4.17 -21.57
C HIS A 363 -21.18 5.15 -20.43
N ASN A 364 -20.33 6.18 -20.37
CA ASN A 364 -20.40 7.29 -19.43
C ASN A 364 -19.79 8.57 -20.06
N PRO A 365 -19.97 9.75 -19.43
CA PRO A 365 -19.50 11.01 -20.00
C PRO A 365 -17.99 11.06 -20.26
N ASP A 366 -17.17 10.34 -19.49
CA ASP A 366 -15.73 10.34 -19.69
C ASP A 366 -15.33 9.46 -20.88
N THR A 367 -16.03 8.34 -21.10
CA THR A 367 -15.80 7.47 -22.27
C THR A 367 -16.12 8.15 -23.59
N GLU A 368 -17.05 9.12 -23.62
CA GLU A 368 -17.29 9.95 -24.82
C GLU A 368 -16.12 10.87 -25.15
N TYR A 369 -15.41 11.37 -24.13
CA TYR A 369 -14.17 12.13 -24.33
C TYR A 369 -13.03 11.22 -24.78
N LEU A 370 -12.87 10.08 -24.11
CA LEU A 370 -11.79 9.14 -24.41
C LEU A 370 -11.94 8.52 -25.81
N SER A 371 -13.15 8.18 -26.24
CA SER A 371 -13.40 7.65 -27.60
C SER A 371 -13.01 8.65 -28.69
N LYS A 372 -13.38 9.93 -28.57
CA LYS A 372 -12.93 10.96 -29.55
C LYS A 372 -11.42 11.16 -29.54
N ALA A 373 -10.77 11.04 -28.38
CA ALA A 373 -9.30 11.05 -28.33
C ALA A 373 -8.72 9.81 -29.05
N ALA A 374 -9.33 8.64 -28.85
CA ALA A 374 -8.93 7.39 -29.51
C ALA A 374 -9.00 7.52 -31.04
N ASP A 375 -10.08 8.09 -31.58
CA ASP A 375 -10.31 8.26 -33.03
C ASP A 375 -9.22 9.08 -33.74
N ILE A 376 -8.49 9.89 -32.99
CA ILE A 376 -7.40 10.74 -33.48
C ILE A 376 -6.04 10.08 -33.20
N ILE A 377 -5.81 9.63 -31.96
CA ILE A 377 -4.51 9.14 -31.50
C ILE A 377 -4.18 7.77 -32.08
N THR A 378 -5.15 6.85 -32.16
CA THR A 378 -4.91 5.46 -32.63
C THR A 378 -4.52 5.37 -34.11
N LYS A 379 -4.79 6.42 -34.89
CA LYS A 379 -4.41 6.52 -36.31
C LYS A 379 -2.93 6.87 -36.52
N GLN A 380 -2.23 7.28 -35.47
CA GLN A 380 -0.80 7.60 -35.53
C GLN A 380 0.05 6.32 -35.44
N GLU A 381 1.32 6.43 -35.81
CA GLU A 381 2.31 5.40 -35.51
C GLU A 381 2.38 5.18 -33.98
N ASN A 382 2.36 3.92 -33.54
CA ASN A 382 2.22 3.53 -32.12
C ASN A 382 0.97 4.09 -31.41
N GLY A 383 -0.06 4.48 -32.15
CA GLY A 383 -1.25 5.15 -31.63
C GLY A 383 -1.99 4.40 -30.52
N ASN A 384 -2.01 3.06 -30.54
CA ASN A 384 -2.62 2.25 -29.49
C ASN A 384 -1.91 2.42 -28.13
N ALA A 385 -0.58 2.41 -28.13
CA ALA A 385 0.22 2.63 -26.91
C ALA A 385 0.05 4.06 -26.41
N THR A 386 0.14 5.05 -27.30
CA THR A 386 -0.05 6.47 -26.96
C THR A 386 -1.43 6.72 -26.34
N TYR A 387 -2.49 6.15 -26.94
CA TYR A 387 -3.85 6.27 -26.42
C TYR A 387 -4.01 5.56 -25.07
N GLN A 388 -3.39 4.40 -24.88
CA GLN A 388 -3.43 3.71 -23.60
C GLN A 388 -2.78 4.54 -22.49
N GLY A 389 -1.65 5.20 -22.78
CA GLY A 389 -1.01 6.15 -21.87
C GLY A 389 -1.90 7.36 -21.57
N PHE A 390 -2.53 7.95 -22.60
CA PHE A 390 -3.50 9.04 -22.46
C PHE A 390 -4.66 8.65 -21.52
N ARG A 391 -5.30 7.51 -21.78
CA ARG A 391 -6.44 7.02 -20.99
C ARG A 391 -6.05 6.76 -19.54
N THR A 392 -4.89 6.15 -19.31
CA THR A 392 -4.41 5.83 -17.97
C THR A 392 -4.12 7.11 -17.18
N LEU A 393 -3.38 8.05 -17.76
CA LEU A 393 -3.03 9.30 -17.10
C LEU A 393 -4.26 10.19 -16.84
N TYR A 394 -5.26 10.14 -17.72
CA TYR A 394 -6.53 10.84 -17.54
C TYR A 394 -7.22 10.45 -16.23
N TYR A 395 -7.40 9.16 -15.95
CA TYR A 395 -8.05 8.72 -14.72
C TYR A 395 -7.21 8.98 -13.46
N GLN A 396 -5.89 8.80 -13.53
CA GLN A 396 -4.99 9.07 -12.41
C GLN A 396 -4.98 10.55 -12.01
N MET A 397 -4.97 11.45 -12.99
CA MET A 397 -4.87 12.88 -12.76
C MET A 397 -6.23 13.58 -12.64
N MET A 398 -7.34 12.84 -12.74
CA MET A 398 -8.67 13.39 -12.53
C MET A 398 -8.81 13.99 -11.13
N MET A 399 -8.36 13.28 -10.11
CA MET A 399 -8.45 13.71 -8.71
C MET A 399 -7.78 15.06 -8.43
N PRO A 400 -6.49 15.31 -8.77
CA PRO A 400 -5.88 16.61 -8.54
C PRO A 400 -6.59 17.76 -9.29
N VAL A 401 -7.10 17.52 -10.50
CA VAL A 401 -7.81 18.58 -11.27
C VAL A 401 -9.18 18.87 -10.69
N VAL A 402 -9.92 17.85 -10.24
CA VAL A 402 -11.21 18.01 -9.57
C VAL A 402 -11.02 18.76 -8.25
N LEU A 403 -10.09 18.32 -7.40
CA LEU A 403 -9.83 18.95 -6.10
C LEU A 403 -9.44 20.43 -6.26
N ARG A 404 -8.63 20.75 -7.27
CA ARG A 404 -8.28 22.15 -7.60
C ARG A 404 -9.50 23.01 -7.94
N ASN A 405 -10.50 22.44 -8.62
CA ASN A 405 -11.66 23.17 -9.11
C ASN A 405 -12.83 23.22 -8.11
N ILE A 406 -12.82 22.41 -7.04
CA ILE A 406 -13.86 22.40 -6.00
C ILE A 406 -13.41 23.08 -4.70
N LEU A 407 -12.13 23.01 -4.35
CA LEU A 407 -11.69 23.44 -3.01
C LEU A 407 -11.61 24.97 -2.87
N PRO A 408 -12.16 25.54 -1.79
CA PRO A 408 -12.02 26.96 -1.48
C PRO A 408 -10.59 27.27 -1.02
N GLY A 409 -10.23 28.56 -1.08
CA GLY A 409 -8.86 29.07 -0.89
C GLY A 409 -8.04 28.36 0.20
N PHE A 410 -8.45 28.45 1.46
CA PHE A 410 -7.71 27.88 2.60
C PHE A 410 -7.55 26.34 2.52
N MET A 411 -8.54 25.63 2.00
CA MET A 411 -8.50 24.17 1.86
C MET A 411 -7.48 23.69 0.83
N ILE A 412 -7.23 24.47 -0.22
CA ILE A 412 -6.14 24.18 -1.17
C ILE A 412 -4.80 24.10 -0.42
N GLY A 413 -4.55 25.01 0.52
CA GLY A 413 -3.35 25.00 1.35
C GLY A 413 -3.25 23.77 2.26
N LEU A 414 -4.36 23.37 2.89
CA LEU A 414 -4.40 22.17 3.76
C LEU A 414 -4.21 20.87 2.98
N ILE A 415 -4.83 20.73 1.81
CA ILE A 415 -4.64 19.55 0.96
C ILE A 415 -3.23 19.52 0.37
N ALA A 416 -2.67 20.66 -0.02
CA ALA A 416 -1.27 20.72 -0.45
C ALA A 416 -0.31 20.29 0.70
N LEU A 417 -0.53 20.79 1.92
CA LEU A 417 0.22 20.37 3.11
C LEU A 417 0.12 18.87 3.32
N LEU A 418 -1.09 18.33 3.35
CA LEU A 418 -1.34 16.91 3.54
C LEU A 418 -0.59 16.07 2.50
N MET A 419 -0.70 16.44 1.23
CA MET A 419 -0.08 15.66 0.14
C MET A 419 1.45 15.75 0.17
N ILE A 420 2.03 16.86 0.61
CA ILE A 420 3.48 16.94 0.86
C ILE A 420 3.87 16.03 2.03
N MET A 421 3.15 16.06 3.14
CA MET A 421 3.45 15.19 4.29
C MET A 421 3.37 13.72 3.90
N LEU A 422 2.28 13.31 3.25
CA LEU A 422 2.08 11.93 2.80
C LEU A 422 3.10 11.49 1.74
N MET A 423 3.55 12.39 0.87
CA MET A 423 4.66 12.11 -0.04
C MET A 423 5.96 11.91 0.74
N LEU A 424 6.28 12.82 1.68
CA LEU A 424 7.49 12.74 2.50
C LEU A 424 7.58 11.39 3.22
N SER A 425 6.61 11.05 4.08
CA SER A 425 6.61 9.80 4.87
C SER A 425 6.68 8.52 4.06
N THR A 426 6.24 8.55 2.79
CA THR A 426 6.23 7.35 1.96
C THR A 426 7.51 7.22 1.16
N ASP A 427 7.94 8.27 0.48
CA ASP A 427 9.15 8.22 -0.35
C ASP A 427 10.41 8.05 0.51
N ASP A 428 10.49 8.72 1.66
CA ASP A 428 11.62 8.61 2.57
C ASP A 428 11.77 7.19 3.17
N SER A 429 10.67 6.60 3.63
CA SER A 429 10.60 5.26 4.19
C SER A 429 10.93 4.20 3.15
N ARG A 430 10.46 4.36 1.91
CA ARG A 430 10.75 3.43 0.80
C ARG A 430 12.23 3.45 0.42
N ILE A 431 12.85 4.64 0.32
CA ILE A 431 14.27 4.78 0.05
C ILE A 431 15.09 4.14 1.18
N PHE A 432 14.72 4.44 2.44
CA PHE A 432 15.42 3.94 3.61
C PHE A 432 15.31 2.42 3.77
N ASN A 433 14.13 1.85 3.56
CA ASN A 433 13.89 0.41 3.68
C ASN A 433 14.68 -0.38 2.62
N ALA A 434 14.70 0.09 1.37
CA ALA A 434 15.50 -0.53 0.32
C ALA A 434 17.00 -0.43 0.63
N SER A 435 17.51 0.74 1.02
CA SER A 435 18.93 0.91 1.33
C SER A 435 19.37 0.10 2.55
N SER A 436 18.53 0.03 3.59
CA SER A 436 18.74 -0.80 4.78
C SER A 436 18.87 -2.27 4.42
N THR A 437 17.96 -2.80 3.59
CA THR A 437 18.00 -4.21 3.17
C THR A 437 19.27 -4.51 2.36
N ILE A 438 19.68 -3.62 1.44
CA ILE A 438 20.91 -3.80 0.67
C ILE A 438 22.12 -3.90 1.61
N VAL A 439 22.22 -3.02 2.61
CA VAL A 439 23.33 -3.05 3.55
C VAL A 439 23.29 -4.30 4.44
N GLN A 440 22.16 -4.53 5.13
CA GLN A 440 22.04 -5.60 6.12
C GLN A 440 22.11 -6.99 5.51
N ASP A 441 21.43 -7.19 4.39
CA ASP A 441 21.09 -8.54 3.91
C ASP A 441 21.81 -8.94 2.63
N ILE A 442 22.49 -8.00 1.97
CA ILE A 442 23.29 -8.25 0.77
C ILE A 442 24.77 -7.94 1.05
N ILE A 443 25.11 -6.72 1.46
CA ILE A 443 26.52 -6.30 1.60
C ILE A 443 27.19 -6.94 2.81
N MET A 444 26.57 -6.88 4.00
CA MET A 444 27.16 -7.45 5.21
C MET A 444 27.40 -8.97 5.06
N PRO A 445 26.47 -9.77 4.51
CA PRO A 445 26.71 -11.19 4.26
C PRO A 445 27.67 -11.47 3.09
N LEU A 446 28.09 -10.49 2.30
CA LEU A 446 29.15 -10.67 1.28
C LEU A 446 30.53 -10.25 1.81
N LYS A 447 30.57 -9.38 2.82
CA LYS A 447 31.79 -8.92 3.48
C LYS A 447 32.40 -10.03 4.35
N LYS A 448 33.71 -10.21 4.23
CA LYS A 448 34.50 -11.11 5.11
C LYS A 448 34.83 -10.46 6.45
N GLU A 449 35.13 -9.16 6.43
CA GLU A 449 35.46 -8.38 7.62
C GLU A 449 34.23 -7.60 8.15
N PRO A 450 34.01 -7.54 9.47
CA PRO A 450 32.91 -6.76 10.05
C PRO A 450 33.02 -5.28 9.72
N LEU A 451 31.90 -4.63 9.41
CA LEU A 451 31.86 -3.18 9.27
C LEU A 451 31.94 -2.52 10.65
N THR A 452 32.79 -1.49 10.79
CA THR A 452 32.72 -0.63 11.97
C THR A 452 31.42 0.17 11.98
N PRO A 453 30.88 0.60 13.15
CA PRO A 453 29.64 1.39 13.20
C PRO A 453 29.66 2.63 12.31
N LYS A 454 30.79 3.34 12.24
CA LYS A 454 30.94 4.52 11.37
C LYS A 454 30.87 4.15 9.89
N GLN A 455 31.56 3.09 9.46
CA GLN A 455 31.47 2.62 8.08
C GLN A 455 30.05 2.20 7.74
N HIS A 456 29.40 1.45 8.63
CA HIS A 456 28.03 0.99 8.46
C HIS A 456 27.07 2.16 8.17
N LEU A 457 27.11 3.23 8.98
CA LEU A 457 26.30 4.44 8.75
C LEU A 457 26.61 5.13 7.41
N TRP A 458 27.87 5.13 6.96
CA TRP A 458 28.22 5.67 5.64
C TRP A 458 27.65 4.84 4.49
N TYR A 459 27.73 3.50 4.58
CA TYR A 459 27.13 2.61 3.58
C TYR A 459 25.62 2.87 3.45
N LEU A 460 24.91 2.98 4.57
CA LEU A 460 23.47 3.25 4.58
C LEU A 460 23.15 4.59 3.90
N ARG A 461 23.90 5.65 4.20
CA ARG A 461 23.70 6.97 3.60
C ARG A 461 23.97 7.00 2.09
N PHE A 462 25.08 6.44 1.63
CA PHE A 462 25.41 6.40 0.21
C PHE A 462 24.45 5.51 -0.59
N LEU A 463 23.99 4.40 -0.01
CA LEU A 463 22.99 3.56 -0.67
C LEU A 463 21.62 4.19 -0.68
N SER A 464 21.22 4.94 0.34
CA SER A 464 20.00 5.76 0.26
C SER A 464 20.07 6.76 -0.90
N LEU A 465 21.22 7.40 -1.12
CA LEU A 465 21.40 8.25 -2.31
C LEU A 465 21.32 7.45 -3.61
N GLY A 466 21.96 6.27 -3.68
CA GLY A 466 21.88 5.39 -4.85
C GLY A 466 20.45 4.95 -5.17
N VAL A 467 19.67 4.59 -4.15
CA VAL A 467 18.24 4.25 -4.30
C VAL A 467 17.42 5.47 -4.73
N ALA A 468 17.69 6.66 -4.20
CA ALA A 468 17.02 7.89 -4.64
C ALA A 468 17.31 8.20 -6.13
N VAL A 469 18.55 8.00 -6.59
CA VAL A 469 18.90 8.12 -8.01
C VAL A 469 18.20 7.06 -8.85
N PHE A 470 18.11 5.82 -8.35
CA PHE A 470 17.32 4.77 -9.02
C PHE A 470 15.84 5.17 -9.12
N PHE A 471 15.25 5.74 -8.07
CA PHE A 471 13.86 6.21 -8.10
C PHE A 471 13.69 7.36 -9.09
N LEU A 472 14.64 8.29 -9.16
CA LEU A 472 14.65 9.37 -10.16
C LEU A 472 14.65 8.80 -11.58
N CYS A 473 15.57 7.89 -11.90
CA CYS A 473 15.64 7.25 -13.22
C CYS A 473 14.38 6.43 -13.51
N GLY A 474 13.95 5.58 -12.57
CA GLY A 474 12.75 4.77 -12.70
C GLY A 474 11.49 5.60 -12.93
N SER A 475 11.32 6.69 -12.18
CA SER A 475 10.21 7.64 -12.35
C SER A 475 10.17 8.31 -13.73
N ILE A 476 11.32 8.50 -14.39
CA ILE A 476 11.42 9.12 -15.71
C ILE A 476 11.15 8.10 -16.83
N PHE A 477 11.67 6.88 -16.70
CA PHE A 477 11.66 5.88 -17.78
C PHE A 477 10.52 4.85 -17.68
N LEU A 478 9.90 4.66 -16.51
CA LEU A 478 8.78 3.74 -16.36
C LEU A 478 7.48 4.39 -16.86
N ALA A 479 6.99 3.93 -18.01
CA ALA A 479 5.65 4.25 -18.49
C ALA A 479 4.62 3.39 -17.77
N GLN A 480 3.59 4.02 -17.20
CA GLN A 480 2.49 3.32 -16.55
C GLN A 480 1.32 3.14 -17.51
N MET A 481 0.98 1.88 -17.80
CA MET A 481 0.00 1.50 -18.83
C MET A 481 -1.28 0.84 -18.26
N ASP A 482 -1.42 0.77 -16.93
CA ASP A 482 -2.59 0.21 -16.24
C ASP A 482 -2.88 1.00 -14.96
N TYR A 483 -4.02 0.70 -14.31
CA TYR A 483 -4.40 1.25 -13.01
C TYR A 483 -3.25 1.15 -12.00
N ILE A 484 -3.10 2.15 -11.12
CA ILE A 484 -2.00 2.17 -10.13
C ILE A 484 -2.04 0.92 -9.25
N ASN A 485 -3.22 0.51 -8.78
CA ASN A 485 -3.34 -0.69 -7.97
C ASN A 485 -2.96 -1.97 -8.73
N MET A 486 -3.26 -2.06 -10.03
CA MET A 486 -2.87 -3.20 -10.87
C MET A 486 -1.36 -3.24 -11.08
N PHE A 487 -0.73 -2.09 -11.32
CA PHE A 487 0.71 -1.96 -11.41
C PHE A 487 1.40 -2.38 -10.11
N LEU A 488 0.95 -1.84 -8.97
CA LEU A 488 1.52 -2.17 -7.66
C LEU A 488 1.38 -3.66 -7.34
N THR A 489 0.23 -4.25 -7.70
CA THR A 489 -0.03 -5.68 -7.50
C THR A 489 0.95 -6.53 -8.30
N ILE A 490 1.11 -6.29 -9.60
CA ILE A 490 1.99 -7.14 -10.41
C ILE A 490 3.47 -6.94 -10.07
N MET A 491 3.91 -5.73 -9.75
CA MET A 491 5.30 -5.50 -9.36
C MET A 491 5.63 -6.16 -8.01
N THR A 492 4.75 -6.05 -7.02
CA THR A 492 4.93 -6.73 -5.72
C THR A 492 4.83 -8.25 -5.84
N SER A 493 4.09 -8.76 -6.82
CA SER A 493 3.98 -10.20 -7.07
C SER A 493 5.30 -10.89 -7.43
N ILE A 494 6.32 -10.15 -7.91
CA ILE A 494 7.67 -10.68 -8.14
C ILE A 494 8.26 -11.29 -6.86
N TRP A 495 7.99 -10.66 -5.72
CA TRP A 495 8.39 -11.15 -4.39
C TRP A 495 7.27 -11.97 -3.73
N CYS A 496 6.08 -11.38 -3.63
CA CYS A 496 4.96 -11.95 -2.89
C CYS A 496 4.36 -13.22 -3.52
N GLY A 497 4.65 -13.50 -4.79
CA GLY A 497 4.26 -14.77 -5.43
C GLY A 497 4.89 -15.98 -4.76
N GLY A 498 6.14 -15.86 -4.28
CA GLY A 498 6.86 -16.98 -3.66
C GLY A 498 7.22 -16.80 -2.17
N ALA A 499 7.16 -15.57 -1.65
CA ALA A 499 7.67 -15.25 -0.31
C ALA A 499 6.80 -15.81 0.83
N GLY A 500 5.48 -15.77 0.68
CA GLY A 500 4.56 -16.23 1.73
C GLY A 500 4.81 -17.67 2.18
N PRO A 501 4.88 -18.66 1.26
CA PRO A 501 5.24 -20.04 1.59
C PRO A 501 6.60 -20.16 2.27
N VAL A 502 7.60 -19.39 1.83
CA VAL A 502 8.95 -19.38 2.45
C VAL A 502 8.90 -18.90 3.89
N MET A 503 8.16 -17.82 4.15
CA MET A 503 8.10 -17.22 5.48
C MET A 503 7.23 -18.05 6.44
N ILE A 504 6.03 -18.44 6.02
CA ILE A 504 5.12 -19.26 6.84
C ILE A 504 5.74 -20.65 7.05
N GLY A 505 6.21 -21.29 5.98
CA GLY A 505 6.90 -22.58 6.06
C GLY A 505 8.15 -22.50 6.94
N GLY A 506 8.89 -21.39 6.90
CA GLY A 506 10.04 -21.15 7.75
C GLY A 506 9.69 -21.05 9.24
N LEU A 507 8.65 -20.31 9.58
CA LEU A 507 8.23 -20.05 10.97
C LEU A 507 7.39 -21.18 11.60
N TYR A 508 6.71 -21.98 10.77
CA TYR A 508 5.72 -22.95 11.25
C TYR A 508 6.02 -24.42 10.92
N SER A 509 6.84 -24.70 9.90
CA SER A 509 7.07 -26.07 9.46
C SER A 509 8.45 -26.59 9.83
N ARG A 510 8.52 -27.89 10.16
CA ARG A 510 9.78 -28.63 10.30
C ARG A 510 10.24 -29.28 8.99
N PHE A 511 9.37 -29.36 7.97
CA PHE A 511 9.66 -30.01 6.69
C PHE A 511 10.22 -29.07 5.61
N GLY A 512 10.00 -27.76 5.73
CA GLY A 512 10.46 -26.79 4.74
C GLY A 512 11.97 -26.84 4.52
N THR A 513 12.40 -27.00 3.28
CA THR A 513 13.83 -27.08 2.91
C THR A 513 14.29 -25.85 2.14
N THR A 514 15.60 -25.61 2.09
CA THR A 514 16.18 -24.52 1.30
C THR A 514 15.91 -24.66 -0.20
N ALA A 515 15.91 -25.89 -0.73
CA ALA A 515 15.56 -26.14 -2.13
C ALA A 515 14.11 -25.77 -2.44
N GLY A 516 13.17 -26.12 -1.55
CA GLY A 516 11.78 -25.69 -1.66
C GLY A 516 11.62 -24.17 -1.57
N ALA A 517 12.44 -23.51 -0.73
CA ALA A 517 12.42 -22.07 -0.60
C ALA A 517 12.89 -21.34 -1.89
N PHE A 518 13.96 -21.83 -2.54
CA PHE A 518 14.39 -21.34 -3.86
C PHE A 518 13.33 -21.58 -4.93
N ALA A 519 12.77 -22.80 -5.00
CA ALA A 519 11.75 -23.15 -5.98
C ALA A 519 10.50 -22.25 -5.85
N SER A 520 10.08 -21.95 -4.63
CA SER A 520 8.95 -21.05 -4.35
C SER A 520 9.18 -19.64 -4.90
N LEU A 521 10.32 -19.02 -4.55
CA LEU A 521 10.64 -17.67 -5.00
C LEU A 521 10.84 -17.58 -6.52
N ILE A 522 11.55 -18.55 -7.12
CA ILE A 522 11.78 -18.58 -8.56
C ILE A 522 10.47 -18.82 -9.32
N GLY A 523 9.65 -19.80 -8.90
CA GLY A 523 8.38 -20.10 -9.53
C GLY A 523 7.42 -18.91 -9.50
N GLY A 524 7.27 -18.27 -8.34
CA GLY A 524 6.48 -17.05 -8.19
C GLY A 524 7.01 -15.91 -9.07
N ALA A 525 8.31 -15.63 -9.04
CA ALA A 525 8.93 -14.56 -9.81
C ALA A 525 8.82 -14.78 -11.32
N VAL A 526 8.96 -16.02 -11.82
CA VAL A 526 8.85 -16.35 -13.25
C VAL A 526 7.44 -16.06 -13.77
N VAL A 527 6.39 -16.46 -13.04
CA VAL A 527 5.01 -16.16 -13.41
C VAL A 527 4.77 -14.66 -13.46
N SER A 528 5.23 -13.94 -12.44
CA SER A 528 5.06 -12.48 -12.33
C SER A 528 5.80 -11.71 -13.42
N VAL A 529 7.09 -12.00 -13.63
CA VAL A 529 7.91 -11.34 -14.66
C VAL A 529 7.41 -11.69 -16.07
N GLY A 530 7.01 -12.94 -16.30
CA GLY A 530 6.38 -13.35 -17.56
C GLY A 530 5.08 -12.59 -17.83
N GLY A 531 4.23 -12.43 -16.80
CA GLY A 531 3.01 -11.62 -16.87
C GLY A 531 3.29 -10.16 -17.20
N ILE A 532 4.27 -9.54 -16.55
CA ILE A 532 4.69 -8.14 -16.82
C ILE A 532 5.16 -8.00 -18.27
N ALA A 533 6.01 -8.92 -18.75
CA ALA A 533 6.54 -8.88 -20.10
C ALA A 533 5.43 -8.99 -21.16
N MET A 534 4.44 -9.86 -20.92
CA MET A 534 3.25 -9.99 -21.77
C MET A 534 2.41 -8.70 -21.75
N GLN A 535 2.10 -8.15 -20.57
CA GLN A 535 1.29 -6.94 -20.45
C GLN A 535 1.92 -5.70 -21.10
N GLN A 536 3.22 -5.47 -20.86
CA GLN A 536 3.92 -4.29 -21.38
C GLN A 536 4.08 -4.31 -22.90
N ASN A 537 4.32 -5.48 -23.48
CA ASN A 537 4.52 -5.62 -24.93
C ASN A 537 3.22 -5.92 -25.70
N TRP A 538 2.07 -5.95 -25.02
CA TRP A 538 0.81 -6.41 -25.60
C TRP A 538 0.35 -5.56 -26.79
N ALA A 539 0.01 -4.29 -26.53
CA ALA A 539 -0.55 -3.38 -27.53
C ALA A 539 0.48 -2.97 -28.61
N GLU A 540 1.76 -2.92 -28.27
CA GLU A 540 2.83 -2.51 -29.18
C GLU A 540 3.29 -3.65 -30.11
N ARG A 541 3.45 -4.87 -29.58
CA ARG A 541 4.16 -5.95 -30.29
C ARG A 541 3.36 -7.24 -30.39
N ILE A 542 2.81 -7.74 -29.28
CA ILE A 542 2.24 -9.09 -29.22
C ILE A 542 0.92 -9.15 -29.97
N TYR A 543 -0.03 -8.25 -29.68
CA TYR A 543 -1.33 -8.25 -30.35
C TYR A 543 -1.20 -8.03 -31.87
N PRO A 544 -0.47 -7.00 -32.38
CA PRO A 544 -0.29 -6.82 -33.82
C PRO A 544 0.46 -7.99 -34.49
N TRP A 545 1.31 -8.72 -33.74
CA TRP A 545 1.96 -9.93 -34.25
C TRP A 545 0.98 -11.11 -34.36
N LEU A 546 0.12 -11.32 -33.36
CA LEU A 546 -0.94 -12.34 -33.40
C LEU A 546 -1.96 -12.07 -34.51
N GLU A 547 -2.33 -10.81 -34.71
CA GLU A 547 -3.23 -10.37 -35.77
C GLU A 547 -2.65 -10.66 -37.15
N ARG A 548 -1.36 -10.34 -37.37
CA ARG A 548 -0.66 -10.66 -38.62
C ARG A 548 -0.57 -12.16 -38.92
N LEU A 549 -0.56 -13.00 -37.89
CA LEU A 549 -0.56 -14.46 -38.03
C LEU A 549 -1.96 -15.07 -38.14
N GLY A 550 -3.02 -14.28 -37.98
CA GLY A 550 -4.41 -14.78 -38.00
C GLY A 550 -4.76 -15.66 -36.79
N TYR A 551 -4.03 -15.55 -35.68
CA TYR A 551 -4.26 -16.37 -34.48
C TYR A 551 -5.18 -15.74 -33.43
N CYS A 552 -5.66 -14.50 -33.67
CA CYS A 552 -6.51 -13.80 -32.70
C CYS A 552 -7.75 -14.61 -32.31
N ASP A 553 -8.48 -15.16 -33.27
CA ASP A 553 -9.73 -15.91 -33.01
C ASP A 553 -9.47 -17.23 -32.27
N SER A 554 -8.42 -17.97 -32.66
CA SER A 554 -8.04 -19.23 -32.03
C SER A 554 -7.61 -19.04 -30.57
N ILE A 555 -6.84 -17.98 -30.31
CA ILE A 555 -6.39 -17.67 -28.95
C ILE A 555 -7.56 -17.12 -28.13
N ASP A 556 -8.43 -16.29 -28.70
CA ASP A 556 -9.65 -15.82 -28.03
C ASP A 556 -10.54 -17.00 -27.60
N TYR A 557 -10.76 -17.98 -28.49
CA TYR A 557 -11.51 -19.20 -28.17
C TYR A 557 -10.86 -19.99 -27.01
N MET A 558 -9.54 -20.17 -27.05
CA MET A 558 -8.80 -20.85 -25.97
C MET A 558 -8.94 -20.12 -24.64
N LEU A 559 -8.74 -18.79 -24.63
CA LEU A 559 -8.84 -17.95 -23.43
C LEU A 559 -10.24 -18.00 -22.81
N GLN A 560 -11.28 -17.88 -23.65
CA GLN A 560 -12.66 -17.98 -23.20
C GLN A 560 -13.00 -19.38 -22.70
N THR A 561 -12.49 -20.44 -23.34
CA THR A 561 -12.71 -21.83 -22.90
C THR A 561 -12.10 -22.09 -21.52
N ILE A 562 -10.88 -21.62 -21.27
CA ILE A 562 -10.20 -21.81 -19.98
C ILE A 562 -10.88 -20.99 -18.87
N SER A 563 -11.33 -19.77 -19.18
CA SER A 563 -11.95 -18.88 -18.20
C SER A 563 -13.45 -19.11 -17.98
N ALA A 564 -14.16 -19.80 -18.89
CA ALA A 564 -15.60 -20.04 -18.82
C ALA A 564 -16.10 -20.60 -17.47
N PRO A 565 -15.43 -21.58 -16.81
CA PRO A 565 -15.86 -22.09 -15.50
C PRO A 565 -15.86 -21.06 -14.38
N PHE A 566 -15.14 -19.96 -14.56
CA PHE A 566 -14.94 -18.89 -13.58
C PHE A 566 -15.70 -17.61 -13.95
N SER A 567 -16.46 -17.62 -15.05
CA SER A 567 -17.34 -16.54 -15.46
C SER A 567 -18.46 -16.32 -14.42
N PRO A 568 -18.84 -15.06 -14.10
CA PRO A 568 -18.39 -13.81 -14.73
C PRO A 568 -17.17 -13.14 -14.07
N TYR A 569 -16.58 -13.76 -13.03
CA TYR A 569 -15.53 -13.11 -12.23
C TYR A 569 -14.14 -13.16 -12.87
N ILE A 570 -13.83 -14.23 -13.61
CA ILE A 570 -12.61 -14.31 -14.42
C ILE A 570 -13.06 -14.47 -15.86
N VAL A 571 -12.73 -13.48 -16.68
CA VAL A 571 -13.08 -13.45 -18.11
C VAL A 571 -11.86 -13.06 -18.90
N TRP A 572 -11.33 -14.01 -19.66
CA TRP A 572 -10.22 -13.80 -20.56
C TRP A 572 -10.75 -13.69 -21.99
N LYS A 573 -10.70 -12.46 -22.50
CA LYS A 573 -11.13 -12.12 -23.86
C LYS A 573 -10.03 -11.33 -24.55
N MET A 574 -9.81 -11.61 -25.83
CA MET A 574 -8.88 -10.90 -26.69
C MET A 574 -9.27 -9.42 -26.83
N ASP A 575 -8.28 -8.54 -26.70
CA ASP A 575 -8.45 -7.08 -26.79
C ASP A 575 -7.15 -6.46 -27.35
N ALA A 576 -7.27 -5.48 -28.25
CA ALA A 576 -6.12 -4.87 -28.92
C ALA A 576 -5.28 -3.97 -28.01
N LEU A 577 -5.88 -3.44 -26.94
CA LEU A 577 -5.27 -2.45 -26.05
C LEU A 577 -4.80 -3.07 -24.74
N LYS A 578 -5.51 -4.06 -24.20
CA LYS A 578 -5.24 -4.65 -22.89
C LYS A 578 -5.03 -6.16 -22.96
N PHE A 579 -3.99 -6.64 -22.27
CA PHE A 579 -3.73 -8.07 -22.12
C PHE A 579 -4.92 -8.79 -21.44
N PRO A 580 -5.37 -9.97 -21.91
CA PRO A 580 -6.58 -10.62 -21.41
C PRO A 580 -6.58 -11.01 -19.93
N ILE A 581 -5.41 -11.30 -19.35
CA ILE A 581 -5.25 -11.70 -17.94
C ILE A 581 -4.77 -10.49 -17.13
N ASN A 582 -5.53 -10.09 -16.11
CA ASN A 582 -5.18 -8.91 -15.32
C ASN A 582 -4.12 -9.21 -14.24
N SER A 583 -3.62 -8.15 -13.61
CA SER A 583 -2.56 -8.25 -12.59
C SER A 583 -2.97 -9.01 -11.33
N MET A 584 -4.25 -8.97 -10.93
CA MET A 584 -4.76 -9.71 -9.78
C MET A 584 -4.74 -11.22 -10.04
N GLU A 585 -5.15 -11.63 -11.24
CA GLU A 585 -5.15 -13.03 -11.69
C GLU A 585 -3.73 -13.58 -11.82
N ILE A 586 -2.81 -12.82 -12.44
CA ILE A 586 -1.39 -13.18 -12.53
C ILE A 586 -0.81 -13.37 -11.13
N PHE A 587 -1.10 -12.46 -10.20
CA PHE A 587 -0.61 -12.56 -8.83
C PHE A 587 -1.15 -13.80 -8.10
N PHE A 588 -2.44 -14.12 -8.29
CA PHE A 588 -3.02 -15.34 -7.73
C PHE A 588 -2.31 -16.59 -8.26
N ILE A 589 -2.09 -16.68 -9.58
CA ILE A 589 -1.38 -17.79 -10.20
C ILE A 589 0.05 -17.89 -9.66
N ALA A 590 0.74 -16.75 -9.46
CA ALA A 590 2.07 -16.70 -8.88
C ALA A 590 2.09 -17.25 -7.44
N MET A 591 1.12 -16.86 -6.59
CA MET A 591 0.99 -17.36 -5.22
C MET A 591 0.75 -18.88 -5.16
N ILE A 592 -0.14 -19.41 -6.00
CA ILE A 592 -0.41 -20.85 -6.07
C ILE A 592 0.84 -21.60 -6.56
N THR A 593 1.52 -21.07 -7.57
CA THR A 593 2.78 -21.64 -8.07
C THR A 593 3.84 -21.68 -6.97
N GLY A 594 4.01 -20.59 -6.20
CA GLY A 594 4.92 -20.53 -5.07
C GLY A 594 4.61 -21.59 -4.01
N ILE A 595 3.34 -21.76 -3.63
CA ILE A 595 2.90 -22.78 -2.68
C ILE A 595 3.26 -24.18 -3.18
N LEU A 596 2.88 -24.51 -4.42
CA LEU A 596 3.12 -25.83 -5.01
C LEU A 596 4.62 -26.13 -5.10
N CYS A 597 5.42 -25.17 -5.60
CA CYS A 597 6.87 -25.30 -5.67
C CYS A 597 7.48 -25.50 -4.28
N TYR A 598 7.07 -24.72 -3.26
CA TYR A 598 7.58 -24.87 -1.89
C TYR A 598 7.29 -26.26 -1.33
N VAL A 599 6.03 -26.70 -1.42
CA VAL A 599 5.57 -27.95 -0.80
C VAL A 599 6.18 -29.15 -1.51
N VAL A 600 6.03 -29.24 -2.84
CA VAL A 600 6.48 -30.40 -3.62
C VAL A 600 8.00 -30.58 -3.51
N VAL A 601 8.77 -29.51 -3.73
CA VAL A 601 10.24 -29.61 -3.66
C VAL A 601 10.72 -29.82 -2.22
N SER A 602 10.08 -29.22 -1.21
CA SER A 602 10.44 -29.50 0.19
C SER A 602 10.21 -30.96 0.54
N LEU A 603 9.06 -31.55 0.15
CA LEU A 603 8.77 -32.95 0.43
C LEU A 603 9.74 -33.91 -0.28
N ILE A 604 10.13 -33.61 -1.52
CA ILE A 604 11.10 -34.41 -2.27
C ILE A 604 12.51 -34.33 -1.66
N THR A 605 12.90 -33.16 -1.15
CA THR A 605 14.26 -32.91 -0.63
C THR A 605 14.38 -33.05 0.88
N PHE A 606 13.28 -33.41 1.57
CA PHE A 606 13.22 -33.51 3.02
C PHE A 606 14.09 -34.67 3.52
N LYS A 607 15.14 -34.35 4.29
CA LYS A 607 16.04 -35.35 4.90
C LYS A 607 15.77 -35.55 6.39
N LYS A 608 15.69 -34.46 7.15
CA LYS A 608 15.45 -34.48 8.60
C LYS A 608 14.56 -33.31 9.04
N PRO A 609 13.75 -33.45 10.10
CA PRO A 609 13.01 -32.34 10.69
C PRO A 609 13.95 -31.21 11.13
N TYR A 610 13.63 -29.97 10.76
CA TYR A 610 14.37 -28.79 11.23
C TYR A 610 14.11 -28.53 12.73
N ASN A 611 15.15 -28.13 13.46
CA ASN A 611 15.06 -27.82 14.89
C ASN A 611 14.42 -26.44 15.11
N LEU A 612 13.09 -26.41 15.03
CA LEU A 612 12.32 -25.17 15.18
C LEU A 612 12.40 -24.60 16.60
N ASP A 613 12.60 -25.45 17.62
CA ASP A 613 12.64 -25.01 19.01
C ASP A 613 13.91 -24.21 19.30
N GLN A 614 15.05 -24.56 18.68
CA GLN A 614 16.29 -23.78 18.76
C GLN A 614 16.12 -22.40 18.11
N MET A 615 15.63 -22.35 16.86
CA MET A 615 15.47 -21.08 16.14
C MET A 615 14.51 -20.11 16.84
N LEU A 616 13.50 -20.63 17.57
CA LEU A 616 12.51 -19.83 18.30
C LEU A 616 12.86 -19.63 19.78
N HIS A 617 14.04 -20.04 20.24
CA HIS A 617 14.48 -19.93 21.63
C HIS A 617 13.50 -20.58 22.63
N ARG A 618 13.08 -21.82 22.37
CA ARG A 618 12.07 -22.57 23.15
C ARG A 618 12.66 -23.75 23.90
N GLY A 619 11.99 -24.14 24.98
CA GLY A 619 12.39 -25.29 25.79
C GLY A 619 13.79 -25.08 26.35
N ILE A 620 14.69 -26.03 26.09
CA ILE A 620 16.08 -25.97 26.55
C ILE A 620 16.84 -24.73 26.02
N TYR A 621 16.42 -24.17 24.88
CA TYR A 621 17.08 -23.00 24.26
C TYR A 621 16.52 -21.64 24.75
N SER A 622 15.72 -21.62 25.81
CA SER A 622 15.08 -20.40 26.33
C SER A 622 16.05 -19.52 27.12
N ILE A 623 16.42 -18.37 26.54
CA ILE A 623 17.36 -17.41 27.16
C ILE A 623 16.72 -16.37 28.09
N ASP A 624 15.39 -16.18 28.05
CA ASP A 624 14.68 -15.15 28.86
C ASP A 624 13.87 -15.75 30.04
N GLY A 625 14.00 -17.06 30.27
CA GLY A 625 13.11 -17.84 31.16
C GLY A 625 11.72 -18.08 30.55
N GLU A 626 11.17 -19.29 30.72
CA GLU A 626 9.87 -19.63 30.11
C GLU A 626 8.72 -18.81 30.72
N LYS A 627 8.26 -17.76 30.02
CA LYS A 627 6.96 -17.13 30.29
C LYS A 627 5.86 -17.77 29.46
N ARG A 628 5.52 -19.03 29.74
CA ARG A 628 4.32 -19.66 29.12
C ARG A 628 3.19 -19.76 30.12
N ILE A 629 2.13 -19.00 29.86
CA ILE A 629 0.83 -19.22 30.51
C ILE A 629 0.08 -20.25 29.67
N LYS A 630 0.24 -21.53 30.00
CA LYS A 630 -0.62 -22.58 29.43
C LYS A 630 -1.98 -22.53 30.13
N SER A 631 -3.02 -22.22 29.38
CA SER A 631 -4.42 -22.37 29.82
C SER A 631 -5.18 -23.20 28.77
N PRO A 632 -6.09 -24.12 29.14
CA PRO A 632 -6.95 -24.85 28.20
C PRO A 632 -8.08 -23.97 27.67
N TRP A 633 -8.48 -24.14 26.39
CA TRP A 633 -9.58 -23.36 25.79
C TRP A 633 -10.92 -23.79 26.40
N THR A 634 -11.72 -22.83 26.86
CA THR A 634 -13.06 -23.04 27.41
C THR A 634 -14.00 -21.97 26.86
N TRP A 635 -15.29 -22.26 26.70
CA TRP A 635 -16.27 -21.29 26.18
C TRP A 635 -16.27 -19.95 26.95
N ARG A 636 -15.93 -19.96 28.24
CA ARG A 636 -15.79 -18.74 29.07
C ARG A 636 -14.53 -17.93 28.78
N ASN A 637 -13.47 -18.53 28.25
CA ASN A 637 -12.20 -17.86 27.94
C ASN A 637 -11.92 -17.72 26.44
N VAL A 638 -12.79 -18.21 25.56
CA VAL A 638 -12.62 -18.13 24.09
C VAL A 638 -12.34 -16.70 23.65
N PHE A 639 -13.15 -15.71 24.07
CA PHE A 639 -12.96 -14.32 23.67
C PHE A 639 -11.72 -13.66 24.31
N SER A 640 -11.44 -13.93 25.59
CA SER A 640 -10.25 -13.38 26.25
C SER A 640 -8.94 -13.98 25.71
N LYS A 641 -8.96 -15.23 25.27
CA LYS A 641 -7.87 -15.89 24.55
C LYS A 641 -7.74 -15.48 23.10
N LEU A 642 -8.87 -15.24 22.43
CA LEU A 642 -8.85 -14.72 21.07
C LEU A 642 -8.17 -13.34 21.04
N ILE A 643 -8.45 -12.48 22.03
CA ILE A 643 -7.78 -11.19 22.23
C ILE A 643 -6.33 -11.38 22.75
N ASN A 644 -6.01 -12.58 23.24
CA ASN A 644 -4.72 -12.95 23.80
C ASN A 644 -4.29 -11.95 24.90
N ILE A 645 -5.22 -11.67 25.83
CA ILE A 645 -4.98 -10.79 26.97
C ILE A 645 -4.02 -11.50 27.93
N THR A 646 -2.78 -11.05 27.96
CA THR A 646 -1.76 -11.54 28.89
C THR A 646 -1.82 -10.76 30.21
N PRO A 647 -1.21 -11.26 31.30
CA PRO A 647 -1.07 -10.50 32.55
C PRO A 647 -0.32 -9.18 32.40
N GLU A 648 0.41 -8.98 31.29
CA GLU A 648 1.10 -7.74 30.96
C GLU A 648 0.13 -6.59 30.60
N TYR A 649 -1.14 -6.90 30.30
CA TYR A 649 -2.15 -5.89 29.97
C TYR A 649 -2.55 -5.07 31.18
N THR A 650 -2.30 -3.76 31.11
CA THR A 650 -2.81 -2.78 32.08
C THR A 650 -4.34 -2.64 31.95
N ARG A 651 -4.99 -1.96 32.91
CA ARG A 651 -6.43 -1.64 32.80
C ARG A 651 -6.75 -0.86 31.52
N GLY A 652 -5.90 0.08 31.14
CA GLY A 652 -6.04 0.83 29.89
C GLY A 652 -5.89 -0.06 28.65
N ASP A 653 -4.93 -0.99 28.66
CA ASP A 653 -4.71 -1.90 27.53
C ASP A 653 -5.91 -2.81 27.29
N LYS A 654 -6.56 -3.27 28.38
CA LYS A 654 -7.78 -4.07 28.30
C LYS A 654 -8.93 -3.27 27.69
N ILE A 655 -9.10 -2.01 28.08
CA ILE A 655 -10.13 -1.12 27.49
C ILE A 655 -9.88 -0.96 25.99
N ILE A 656 -8.65 -0.64 25.58
CA ILE A 656 -8.31 -0.48 24.16
C ILE A 656 -8.61 -1.77 23.38
N ALA A 657 -8.10 -2.90 23.86
CA ALA A 657 -8.28 -4.17 23.16
C ALA A 657 -9.75 -4.59 23.05
N TRP A 658 -10.55 -4.40 24.11
CA TRP A 658 -11.99 -4.68 24.06
C TRP A 658 -12.76 -3.70 23.19
N SER A 659 -12.42 -2.40 23.21
CA SER A 659 -13.07 -1.41 22.34
C SER A 659 -12.82 -1.70 20.86
N VAL A 660 -11.59 -2.04 20.48
CA VAL A 660 -11.25 -2.44 19.10
C VAL A 660 -11.95 -3.74 18.73
N PHE A 661 -11.94 -4.73 19.63
CA PHE A 661 -12.64 -5.99 19.41
C PHE A 661 -14.14 -5.79 19.19
N PHE A 662 -14.80 -5.00 20.06
CA PHE A 662 -16.24 -4.72 19.97
C PHE A 662 -16.59 -4.04 18.66
N TYR A 663 -15.87 -2.98 18.28
CA TYR A 663 -16.12 -2.28 17.02
C TYR A 663 -15.97 -3.19 15.80
N SER A 664 -14.98 -4.07 15.79
CA SER A 664 -14.72 -4.85 14.60
C SER A 664 -15.50 -6.16 14.51
N PHE A 665 -15.67 -6.89 15.62
CA PHE A 665 -16.43 -8.15 15.60
C PHE A 665 -17.92 -7.93 15.81
N VAL A 666 -18.30 -7.05 16.74
CA VAL A 666 -19.71 -6.82 17.05
C VAL A 666 -20.29 -5.85 16.04
N TYR A 667 -19.76 -4.64 15.92
CA TYR A 667 -20.32 -3.66 15.01
C TYR A 667 -20.06 -3.99 13.53
N GLN A 668 -18.79 -4.09 13.08
CA GLN A 668 -18.52 -4.30 11.65
C GLN A 668 -18.87 -5.71 11.14
N LEU A 669 -18.41 -6.78 11.81
CA LEU A 669 -18.67 -8.13 11.32
C LEU A 669 -20.11 -8.57 11.59
N LEU A 670 -20.58 -8.54 12.84
CA LEU A 670 -21.89 -9.09 13.17
C LEU A 670 -23.03 -8.19 12.66
N PHE A 671 -23.05 -6.91 13.04
CA PHE A 671 -24.15 -5.99 12.67
C PHE A 671 -24.09 -5.53 11.23
N MET A 672 -22.94 -5.01 10.77
CA MET A 672 -22.84 -4.41 9.44
C MET A 672 -22.70 -5.45 8.31
N PHE A 673 -22.16 -6.63 8.59
CA PHE A 673 -21.95 -7.65 7.56
C PHE A 673 -22.88 -8.86 7.71
N VAL A 674 -22.72 -9.68 8.76
CA VAL A 674 -23.44 -10.97 8.90
C VAL A 674 -24.95 -10.78 8.99
N ILE A 675 -25.45 -9.88 9.83
CA ILE A 675 -26.89 -9.62 9.95
C ILE A 675 -27.46 -9.12 8.62
N VAL A 676 -26.73 -8.22 7.92
CA VAL A 676 -27.16 -7.70 6.62
C VAL A 676 -27.18 -8.80 5.57
N VAL A 677 -26.15 -9.65 5.49
CA VAL A 677 -26.11 -10.81 4.58
C VAL A 677 -27.27 -11.77 4.85
N VAL A 678 -27.51 -12.13 6.12
CA VAL A 678 -28.60 -13.05 6.51
C VAL A 678 -29.97 -12.43 6.21
N TRP A 679 -30.17 -11.16 6.54
CA TRP A 679 -31.43 -10.46 6.23
C TRP A 679 -31.64 -10.39 4.73
N ASN A 680 -30.65 -9.93 3.97
CA ASN A 680 -30.74 -9.82 2.51
C ASN A 680 -30.96 -11.18 1.82
N ALA A 681 -30.45 -12.28 2.40
CA ALA A 681 -30.71 -13.64 1.92
C ALA A 681 -32.17 -14.11 2.16
N ILE A 682 -32.80 -13.65 3.24
CA ILE A 682 -34.21 -13.96 3.56
C ILE A 682 -35.16 -13.05 2.76
N SER A 683 -34.84 -11.75 2.72
CA SER A 683 -35.62 -10.71 2.05
C SER A 683 -34.66 -9.72 1.39
N PRO A 684 -34.45 -9.81 0.07
CA PRO A 684 -33.56 -8.91 -0.65
C PRO A 684 -33.91 -7.44 -0.43
N TRP A 685 -32.89 -6.64 -0.11
CA TRP A 685 -33.03 -5.23 0.19
C TRP A 685 -33.23 -4.41 -1.09
N PRO A 686 -34.13 -3.42 -1.09
CA PRO A 686 -34.24 -2.48 -2.21
C PRO A 686 -33.00 -1.56 -2.26
N LYS A 687 -32.72 -1.00 -3.44
CA LYS A 687 -31.55 -0.11 -3.67
C LYS A 687 -31.49 1.09 -2.71
N GLU A 688 -32.63 1.61 -2.30
CA GLU A 688 -32.74 2.73 -1.35
C GLU A 688 -32.20 2.39 0.04
N TRP A 689 -32.41 1.14 0.49
CA TRP A 689 -31.91 0.68 1.78
C TRP A 689 -30.39 0.56 1.78
N TRP A 690 -29.79 0.13 0.67
CA TRP A 690 -28.35 0.16 0.49
C TRP A 690 -27.79 1.59 0.60
N SER A 691 -28.46 2.58 0.01
CA SER A 691 -28.06 3.99 0.17
C SER A 691 -28.07 4.43 1.64
N THR A 692 -29.14 4.09 2.37
CA THR A 692 -29.26 4.42 3.80
C THR A 692 -28.19 3.70 4.63
N TYR A 693 -27.91 2.44 4.32
CA TYR A 693 -26.87 1.64 4.95
C TYR A 693 -25.49 2.29 4.81
N PHE A 694 -25.09 2.69 3.60
CA PHE A 694 -23.79 3.35 3.40
C PHE A 694 -23.73 4.73 4.07
N TYR A 695 -24.82 5.50 4.03
CA TYR A 695 -24.87 6.81 4.67
C TYR A 695 -24.62 6.72 6.19
N PHE A 696 -25.43 5.93 6.90
CA PHE A 696 -25.28 5.83 8.35
C PHE A 696 -24.04 5.02 8.73
N GLY A 697 -23.86 3.87 8.10
CA GLY A 697 -22.87 2.88 8.45
C GLY A 697 -21.44 3.25 8.10
N SER A 698 -21.24 3.86 6.92
CA SER A 698 -19.92 4.20 6.40
C SER A 698 -19.56 5.67 6.54
N ILE A 699 -20.52 6.59 6.56
CA ILE A 699 -20.24 8.03 6.65
C ILE A 699 -20.44 8.54 8.07
N ILE A 700 -21.65 8.48 8.61
CA ILE A 700 -21.96 9.08 9.92
C ILE A 700 -21.13 8.44 11.04
N VAL A 701 -21.14 7.10 11.14
CA VAL A 701 -20.36 6.40 12.16
C VAL A 701 -18.87 6.67 11.99
N ALA A 702 -18.36 6.72 10.77
CA ALA A 702 -16.96 6.98 10.52
C ALA A 702 -16.55 8.42 10.87
N CYS A 703 -17.43 9.42 10.67
CA CYS A 703 -17.25 10.79 11.15
C CYS A 703 -17.13 10.84 12.69
N VAL A 704 -18.06 10.19 13.41
CA VAL A 704 -18.06 10.16 14.89
C VAL A 704 -16.77 9.50 15.40
N VAL A 705 -16.46 8.32 14.86
CA VAL A 705 -15.26 7.56 15.20
C VAL A 705 -14.00 8.37 14.85
N GLY A 706 -14.03 9.18 13.79
CA GLY A 706 -12.94 10.06 13.34
C GLY A 706 -12.65 11.20 14.30
N ILE A 707 -13.69 11.85 14.81
CA ILE A 707 -13.55 12.92 15.82
C ILE A 707 -12.96 12.36 17.11
N ILE A 708 -13.52 11.25 17.61
CA ILE A 708 -13.05 10.60 18.84
C ILE A 708 -11.58 10.18 18.69
N SER A 709 -11.24 9.57 17.56
CA SER A 709 -9.90 9.07 17.31
C SER A 709 -8.90 10.20 17.08
N THR A 710 -9.32 11.32 16.49
CA THR A 710 -8.46 12.51 16.37
C THR A 710 -8.02 12.97 17.75
N VAL A 711 -8.96 13.15 18.69
CA VAL A 711 -8.63 13.56 20.07
C VAL A 711 -7.74 12.52 20.76
N TRP A 712 -8.11 11.24 20.67
CA TRP A 712 -7.39 10.15 21.32
C TRP A 712 -5.96 9.99 20.80
N MET A 713 -5.78 9.93 19.48
CA MET A 713 -4.47 9.74 18.84
C MET A 713 -3.59 10.97 19.00
N VAL A 714 -4.16 12.18 19.02
CA VAL A 714 -3.41 13.40 19.28
C VAL A 714 -2.83 13.40 20.69
N ILE A 715 -3.64 13.09 21.70
CA ILE A 715 -3.18 13.04 23.08
C ILE A 715 -2.14 11.91 23.26
N GLY A 716 -2.46 10.69 22.80
CA GLY A 716 -1.59 9.53 22.93
C GLY A 716 -0.25 9.71 22.19
N GLY A 717 -0.30 10.19 20.95
CA GLY A 717 0.88 10.44 20.13
C GLY A 717 1.80 11.50 20.74
N CYS A 718 1.27 12.63 21.21
CA CYS A 718 2.07 13.68 21.85
C CYS A 718 2.78 13.17 23.13
N ILE A 719 2.10 12.39 23.96
CA ILE A 719 2.67 11.84 25.20
C ILE A 719 3.79 10.85 24.89
N ASP A 720 3.55 9.88 23.99
CA ASP A 720 4.55 8.89 23.62
C ASP A 720 5.73 9.51 22.85
N LEU A 721 5.50 10.57 22.07
CA LEU A 721 6.57 11.26 21.35
C LEU A 721 7.52 11.98 22.31
N ARG A 722 6.98 12.63 23.36
CA ARG A 722 7.81 13.19 24.43
C ARG A 722 8.62 12.10 25.14
N ARG A 723 8.01 10.94 25.41
CA ARG A 723 8.71 9.79 26.03
C ARG A 723 9.79 9.22 25.12
N LEU A 724 9.55 9.12 23.81
CA LEU A 724 10.53 8.67 22.84
C LEU A 724 11.81 9.51 22.94
N PHE A 725 11.71 10.84 22.95
CA PHE A 725 12.89 11.70 23.07
C PHE A 725 13.65 11.54 24.39
N LEU A 726 12.95 11.26 25.50
CA LEU A 726 13.57 10.98 26.79
C LEU A 726 14.29 9.63 26.79
N ASP A 727 13.64 8.58 26.29
CA ASP A 727 14.19 7.23 26.24
C ASP A 727 15.38 7.15 25.27
N LEU A 728 15.32 7.84 24.12
CA LEU A 728 16.45 7.98 23.19
C LEU A 728 17.64 8.69 23.86
N ALA A 729 17.40 9.71 24.69
CA ALA A 729 18.47 10.40 25.41
C ALA A 729 19.15 9.47 26.43
N ALA A 730 18.36 8.63 27.11
CA ALA A 730 18.81 7.74 28.19
C ALA A 730 19.41 6.40 27.70
N ARG A 731 19.26 6.04 26.42
CA ARG A 731 19.70 4.75 25.86
C ARG A 731 21.21 4.50 25.99
N VAL A 732 21.58 3.25 26.34
CA VAL A 732 22.95 2.72 26.28
C VAL A 732 23.13 1.87 25.01
N ASP A 733 24.25 2.01 24.32
CA ASP A 733 24.49 1.35 23.03
C ASP A 733 25.07 -0.07 23.16
N ASN A 734 24.68 -0.99 22.27
CA ASN A 734 25.20 -2.36 22.20
C ASN A 734 25.79 -2.66 20.80
N PRO A 735 27.12 -2.74 20.65
CA PRO A 735 27.78 -2.94 19.36
C PRO A 735 27.58 -4.32 18.71
N LEU A 736 27.13 -5.34 19.46
CA LEU A 736 26.91 -6.70 18.94
C LEU A 736 25.54 -6.90 18.31
N ASP A 737 24.65 -5.94 18.48
CA ASP A 737 23.32 -5.91 17.88
C ASP A 737 23.43 -5.28 16.47
N ASP A 738 23.98 -6.07 15.53
CA ASP A 738 24.22 -5.63 14.13
C ASP A 738 23.71 -6.60 13.05
N GLY A 739 22.94 -7.64 13.42
CA GLY A 739 22.26 -8.52 12.47
C GLY A 739 23.10 -9.65 11.84
N ARG A 740 24.33 -9.88 12.33
CA ARG A 740 25.19 -11.01 11.90
C ARG A 740 24.76 -12.37 12.47
N VAL A 741 25.04 -13.43 11.70
CA VAL A 741 24.74 -14.84 12.02
C VAL A 741 25.99 -15.69 11.85
N GLU A 742 26.18 -16.67 12.72
CA GLU A 742 27.20 -17.69 12.58
C GLU A 742 26.61 -19.06 12.99
N GLY A 743 26.78 -20.09 12.15
CA GLY A 743 26.24 -21.42 12.45
C GLY A 743 24.72 -21.49 12.64
N ASN A 744 23.96 -20.62 11.97
CA ASN A 744 22.50 -20.44 12.14
C ASN A 744 22.06 -19.83 13.50
N ILE A 745 22.99 -19.28 14.28
CA ILE A 745 22.73 -18.60 15.55
C ILE A 745 23.11 -17.11 15.42
N SER A 746 22.33 -16.21 16.02
CA SER A 746 22.70 -14.79 16.06
C SER A 746 23.96 -14.58 16.90
N LEU A 747 24.88 -13.71 16.45
CA LEU A 747 26.09 -13.39 17.22
C LEU A 747 25.80 -12.86 18.63
N MET A 748 24.67 -12.15 18.82
CA MET A 748 24.24 -11.66 20.13
C MET A 748 23.87 -12.80 21.10
N ASP A 749 23.31 -13.90 20.57
CA ASP A 749 22.77 -15.00 21.37
C ASP A 749 23.78 -16.15 21.55
N ARG A 750 24.84 -16.18 20.72
CA ARG A 750 25.82 -17.26 20.66
C ARG A 750 26.41 -17.64 22.02
N GLN A 751 26.97 -16.67 22.73
CA GLN A 751 27.60 -16.92 24.04
C GLN A 751 26.64 -17.58 25.03
N LYS A 752 25.37 -17.15 25.04
CA LYS A 752 24.35 -17.69 25.95
C LYS A 752 23.87 -19.08 25.54
N ILE A 753 23.79 -19.35 24.24
CA ILE A 753 23.37 -20.66 23.73
C ILE A 753 24.48 -21.70 23.92
N GLU A 754 25.74 -21.34 23.67
CA GLU A 754 26.90 -22.20 23.93
C GLU A 754 26.96 -22.58 25.42
N GLU A 755 26.78 -21.62 26.34
CA GLU A 755 26.69 -21.88 27.78
C GLU A 755 25.52 -22.80 28.20
N ILE A 756 24.42 -22.81 27.44
CA ILE A 756 23.26 -23.67 27.69
C ILE A 756 23.54 -25.09 27.17
N GLU A 757 24.12 -25.21 25.98
CA GLU A 757 24.46 -26.50 25.37
C GLU A 757 25.49 -27.23 26.23
N GLU A 758 26.54 -26.55 26.70
CA GLU A 758 27.54 -27.10 27.63
C GLU A 758 26.92 -27.57 28.96
N LYS A 759 25.90 -26.87 29.47
CA LYS A 759 25.16 -27.26 30.70
C LYS A 759 24.19 -28.42 30.50
N SER A 760 23.83 -28.76 29.26
CA SER A 760 22.91 -29.85 28.94
C SER A 760 23.62 -31.16 28.61
N GLU A 761 24.92 -31.10 28.32
CA GLU A 761 25.81 -32.26 28.13
C GLU A 761 26.42 -32.80 29.44
N HIS A 762 26.18 -32.10 30.55
CA HIS A 762 26.49 -32.51 31.93
C HIS A 762 25.20 -32.82 32.70
#